data_AF-A0A6M3J426-F1
#
_entry.id   AF-A0A6M3J426-F1
#
_cell.length_a   1.000
_cell.length_b   1.000
_cell.length_c   1.000
_cell.angle_alpha   90.00
_cell.angle_beta   90.00
_cell.angle_gamma   90.00
#
_symmetry.space_group_name_H-M   'P 1'
#
loop_
_entity.id
_entity.type
_entity.pdbx_description
1 polymer ?
#
loop_
_entity_poly.entity_id
_entity_poly.type
_entity_poly.pdbx_seq_one_letter_code
_entity_poly.pdbx_strand_id
1 'polypeptide(L)'
;MVLEYGTIQIPFGAGLAQGIDPRVVPVGRLLDAQNAWIDKAGAVRKRHGFVLTTNAMVDAAAPAKDYARTLFSTGDELCLLGWRRLYAYDDTAAGWQDRGSISPFAATQTDIFREAVSHDASDCDECNGYVMSASSRRRQADDDILAAGYEERAVTVRVDNIATGIVTVPPLHIGVSSSGATWRHAPRVAHADDVMLVGMIRGANPLGVANALDVYHWSSSNPSVLPAFLVTPTIDLYSQATDCRTYDMTAMATEWAVAYIDETTRVVTVRQYDTVGALIATRVLNTNAPYTRVTLHYDARLATLYVMAVSHAAGAGTMSIECWDLDNDGALTVLWGPSVVYGPAVVTVYNLGCAEDTGVLTCCWSEWAGNRDTMHTLGVNSATGAVVDADLPSYNLVPVSKPFWITNRCYVACQSATGEELFEHAAIYDITTDDWPRTMTVVGLSSIGTAPVRGNVGLSFGSCNNAVKIDTRTIRYMTSLLTQYLSGQTRRYAQVAATLDFSAAPEAAVVHGGGAVIGGGMVTWYAGARTEELGWPTAPILGAAPATSIIGGGIPAGTYQWQWCYESQDERGYWHRSMPSPAVEVVIAAPPNDSEDFVFLTLPASLRWGAGSTGHDSAIIAYRAGADAVFRRVTPPIRVVPNIRTATLTAHWIDIGYAQGAPLYTDAGLELENAAPEGALLVRAIGDRVDLAGFWTRSRWQYSKGVVPATAAESLVAPEFHEAFGKALPIGKSITGLASLDGARVLLTREGVYLISGYGPAADGSSDDFSPPTLVSTVGCIEHRSVVEMPGGVMYQAAHGIVLLGHGHDVTSIGEDVRDVLAVNPVVTSAVHVADAEQVRFTVTNVAETTGQIIVYDYGHQVWTFWTPTKAAGPIVAVAACMHNGTYYIAERDSTVWREDATSYLDTWAGGSAYVTLQLTTAWLAAPAGAGTWKRVRQVMPLCEYRDAHRLTIGIGHDYEATFGQSSVWDNAQLVTFAAAPREQPKVRLQRQKCQAVRVRIADTADAVTPPTTGEGYSIAGLVVEMGVCKGLAKVGEAQRR
;
A
#
# COMPACT_ATOMS: atom_id res chain seq x y z
N MET A 1 4.10 -71.18 -22.73
CA MET A 1 4.12 -70.12 -23.76
C MET A 1 5.19 -69.12 -23.33
N VAL A 2 6.26 -68.98 -24.11
CA VAL A 2 7.38 -68.07 -23.82
C VAL A 2 6.84 -66.64 -23.90
N LEU A 3 7.04 -65.84 -22.84
CA LEU A 3 6.74 -64.40 -22.89
C LEU A 3 7.72 -63.75 -23.86
N GLU A 4 7.21 -63.09 -24.89
CA GLU A 4 8.00 -62.23 -25.77
C GLU A 4 8.31 -60.93 -25.02
N TYR A 5 9.60 -60.60 -24.89
CA TYR A 5 10.06 -59.40 -24.19
C TYR A 5 10.37 -58.33 -25.24
N GLY A 6 9.79 -57.15 -25.05
CA GLY A 6 10.06 -55.97 -25.84
C GLY A 6 10.84 -54.94 -25.03
N THR A 7 11.61 -54.11 -25.73
CA THR A 7 12.28 -52.94 -25.15
C THR A 7 11.44 -51.71 -25.45
N ILE A 8 11.08 -50.96 -24.41
CA ILE A 8 10.34 -49.68 -24.55
C ILE A 8 11.27 -48.54 -24.15
N GLN A 9 11.38 -47.53 -25.01
CA GLN A 9 12.04 -46.27 -24.70
C GLN A 9 10.99 -45.24 -24.28
N ILE A 10 11.27 -44.53 -23.20
CA ILE A 10 10.39 -43.52 -22.60
C ILE A 10 11.18 -42.21 -22.52
N PRO A 11 10.87 -41.20 -23.35
CA PRO A 11 11.48 -39.88 -23.23
C PRO A 11 10.89 -39.13 -22.02
N PHE A 12 11.67 -38.20 -21.45
CA PHE A 12 11.24 -37.39 -20.29
C PHE A 12 10.77 -35.96 -20.64
N GLY A 13 10.62 -35.65 -21.92
CA GLY A 13 10.25 -34.31 -22.40
C GLY A 13 8.84 -33.81 -22.07
N ALA A 14 8.02 -34.57 -21.33
CA ALA A 14 6.61 -34.24 -21.08
C ALA A 14 6.34 -33.59 -19.71
N GLY A 15 7.37 -33.45 -18.85
CA GLY A 15 7.26 -32.74 -17.57
C GLY A 15 6.29 -33.33 -16.54
N LEU A 16 5.94 -32.51 -15.55
CA LEU A 16 5.08 -32.87 -14.41
C LEU A 16 3.61 -33.09 -14.82
N ALA A 17 2.88 -33.94 -14.08
CA ALA A 17 1.44 -34.13 -14.22
C ALA A 17 0.78 -34.49 -12.87
N GLN A 18 0.35 -33.47 -12.11
CA GLN A 18 -0.32 -33.64 -10.81
C GLN A 18 -1.86 -33.53 -10.87
N GLY A 19 -2.43 -33.04 -11.98
CA GLY A 19 -3.88 -32.89 -12.13
C GLY A 19 -4.65 -34.20 -12.35
N ILE A 20 -3.92 -35.31 -12.52
CA ILE A 20 -4.46 -36.64 -12.85
C ILE A 20 -4.09 -37.60 -11.73
N ASP A 21 -4.98 -38.54 -11.37
CA ASP A 21 -4.66 -39.58 -10.38
C ASP A 21 -3.35 -40.28 -10.76
N PRO A 22 -2.36 -40.38 -9.85
CA PRO A 22 -1.04 -40.93 -10.14
C PRO A 22 -1.09 -42.29 -10.85
N ARG A 23 -2.13 -43.11 -10.58
CA ARG A 23 -2.28 -44.47 -11.12
C ARG A 23 -2.59 -44.51 -12.60
N VAL A 24 -3.09 -43.42 -13.19
CA VAL A 24 -3.53 -43.32 -14.59
C VAL A 24 -2.77 -42.26 -15.39
N VAL A 25 -1.74 -41.63 -14.81
CA VAL A 25 -0.86 -40.68 -15.51
C VAL A 25 -0.23 -41.36 -16.75
N PRO A 26 -0.27 -40.73 -17.94
CA PRO A 26 0.30 -41.29 -19.15
C PRO A 26 1.81 -41.57 -19.03
N VAL A 27 2.27 -42.65 -19.66
CA VAL A 27 3.70 -42.99 -19.72
C VAL A 27 4.44 -41.88 -20.50
N GLY A 28 5.56 -41.39 -19.93
CA GLY A 28 6.34 -40.27 -20.47
C GLY A 28 6.23 -38.99 -19.62
N ARG A 29 5.11 -38.83 -18.88
CA ARG A 29 4.96 -37.78 -17.86
C ARG A 29 5.66 -38.17 -16.55
N LEU A 30 5.95 -37.16 -15.74
CA LEU A 30 6.62 -37.28 -14.45
C LEU A 30 5.63 -37.02 -13.31
N LEU A 31 5.75 -37.81 -12.24
CA LEU A 31 5.06 -37.57 -10.96
C LEU A 31 5.84 -36.57 -10.09
N ASP A 32 7.14 -36.44 -10.35
CA ASP A 32 8.05 -35.55 -9.63
C ASP A 32 9.18 -35.10 -10.57
N ALA A 33 9.48 -33.81 -10.57
CA ALA A 33 10.47 -33.16 -11.44
C ALA A 33 11.17 -32.03 -10.68
N GLN A 34 11.90 -32.39 -9.63
CA GLN A 34 12.53 -31.46 -8.69
C GLN A 34 13.92 -31.02 -9.17
N ASN A 35 14.21 -29.72 -9.06
CA ASN A 35 15.47 -29.08 -9.42
C ASN A 35 15.90 -29.35 -10.87
N ALA A 36 14.92 -29.46 -11.76
CA ALA A 36 15.07 -29.82 -13.15
C ALA A 36 14.67 -28.67 -14.09
N TRP A 37 15.21 -28.66 -15.30
CA TRP A 37 14.69 -27.94 -16.46
C TRP A 37 14.92 -28.77 -17.72
N ILE A 38 14.18 -28.47 -18.80
CA ILE A 38 14.27 -29.21 -20.06
C ILE A 38 15.07 -28.37 -21.06
N ASP A 39 16.13 -28.95 -21.63
CA ASP A 39 16.92 -28.26 -22.66
C ASP A 39 16.28 -28.35 -24.04
N LYS A 40 16.81 -27.58 -25.01
CA LYS A 40 16.32 -27.58 -26.41
C LYS A 40 16.42 -28.94 -27.11
N ALA A 41 17.19 -29.88 -26.57
CA ALA A 41 17.29 -31.25 -27.09
C ALA A 41 16.26 -32.20 -26.44
N GLY A 42 15.43 -31.71 -25.53
CA GLY A 42 14.44 -32.48 -24.78
C GLY A 42 15.03 -33.30 -23.64
N ALA A 43 16.30 -33.07 -23.28
CA ALA A 43 16.95 -33.72 -22.15
C ALA A 43 16.70 -32.92 -20.87
N VAL A 44 16.50 -33.64 -19.77
CA VAL A 44 16.35 -33.03 -18.45
C VAL A 44 17.73 -32.74 -17.88
N ARG A 45 17.93 -31.50 -17.47
CA ARG A 45 19.15 -31.00 -16.82
C ARG A 45 18.84 -30.45 -15.45
N LYS A 46 19.87 -30.37 -14.62
CA LYS A 46 19.81 -29.78 -13.29
C LYS A 46 19.71 -28.25 -13.38
N ARG A 47 18.96 -27.62 -12.47
CA ARG A 47 18.94 -26.16 -12.32
C ARG A 47 20.29 -25.62 -11.88
N HIS A 48 20.56 -24.36 -12.17
CA HIS A 48 21.73 -23.65 -11.65
C HIS A 48 21.61 -23.41 -10.13
N GLY A 49 22.77 -23.22 -9.50
CA GLY A 49 22.89 -22.93 -8.07
C GLY A 49 22.61 -21.46 -7.76
N PHE A 50 22.22 -21.18 -6.51
CA PHE A 50 22.07 -19.81 -6.02
C PHE A 50 23.25 -19.40 -5.14
N VAL A 51 23.77 -18.19 -5.33
CA VAL A 51 24.85 -17.61 -4.54
C VAL A 51 24.32 -16.45 -3.71
N LEU A 52 24.67 -16.43 -2.43
CA LEU A 52 24.34 -15.34 -1.52
C LEU A 52 24.97 -14.01 -1.97
N THR A 53 24.14 -13.01 -2.20
CA THR A 53 24.59 -11.62 -2.32
C THR A 53 24.89 -11.08 -0.91
N THR A 54 25.89 -10.20 -0.81
CA THR A 54 26.20 -9.52 0.45
C THR A 54 24.96 -8.86 1.05
N ASN A 55 24.75 -9.07 2.35
CA ASN A 55 23.64 -8.47 3.08
C ASN A 55 24.06 -7.15 3.78
N ALA A 56 25.31 -6.72 3.63
CA ALA A 56 25.84 -5.54 4.29
C ALA A 56 25.25 -4.24 3.72
N MET A 57 25.06 -3.24 4.59
CA MET A 57 24.82 -1.86 4.19
C MET A 57 26.15 -1.19 3.82
N VAL A 58 26.16 -0.31 2.82
CA VAL A 58 27.34 0.49 2.45
C VAL A 58 27.70 1.44 3.59
N ASP A 59 26.71 2.10 4.18
CA ASP A 59 26.87 2.86 5.41
C ASP A 59 26.57 1.96 6.61
N ALA A 60 27.59 1.64 7.40
CA ALA A 60 27.46 0.82 8.60
C ALA A 60 26.66 1.51 9.72
N ALA A 61 26.46 2.83 9.66
CA ALA A 61 25.59 3.57 10.57
C ALA A 61 24.12 3.58 10.12
N ALA A 62 23.83 3.19 8.86
CA ALA A 62 22.47 3.09 8.38
C ALA A 62 21.71 1.95 9.11
N PRO A 63 20.39 2.10 9.32
CA PRO A 63 19.59 1.03 9.88
C PRO A 63 19.68 -0.23 9.01
N ALA A 64 19.63 -1.39 9.66
CA ALA A 64 19.53 -2.67 8.95
C ALA A 64 18.30 -2.68 8.04
N LYS A 65 18.36 -3.46 6.96
CA LYS A 65 17.21 -3.65 6.07
C LYS A 65 16.03 -4.19 6.86
N ASP A 66 14.85 -3.62 6.61
CA ASP A 66 13.59 -4.13 7.14
C ASP A 66 13.13 -5.37 6.34
N TYR A 67 11.88 -5.81 6.47
CA TYR A 67 11.38 -7.01 5.80
C TYR A 67 11.20 -6.80 4.30
N ALA A 68 11.80 -7.68 3.49
CA ALA A 68 11.65 -7.65 2.04
C ALA A 68 10.22 -7.99 1.58
N ARG A 69 9.74 -7.25 0.58
CA ARG A 69 8.43 -7.46 -0.06
C ARG A 69 8.55 -7.69 -1.56
N THR A 70 9.32 -6.86 -2.25
CA THR A 70 9.46 -6.91 -3.72
C THR A 70 10.90 -6.66 -4.11
N LEU A 71 11.32 -7.30 -5.20
CA LEU A 71 12.61 -7.09 -5.84
C LEU A 71 12.34 -6.63 -7.26
N PHE A 72 13.04 -5.59 -7.72
CA PHE A 72 12.92 -5.09 -9.08
C PHE A 72 14.26 -4.51 -9.54
N SER A 73 14.42 -4.31 -10.85
CA SER A 73 15.64 -3.78 -11.44
C SER A 73 15.30 -2.54 -12.24
N THR A 74 15.96 -1.41 -11.97
CA THR A 74 15.85 -0.20 -12.82
C THR A 74 16.62 -0.31 -14.13
N GLY A 75 17.32 -1.42 -14.35
CA GLY A 75 18.35 -1.58 -15.37
C GLY A 75 19.72 -1.35 -14.76
N ASP A 76 19.95 -0.16 -14.23
CA ASP A 76 21.23 0.22 -13.60
C ASP A 76 21.44 -0.39 -12.21
N GLU A 77 20.39 -0.43 -11.38
CA GLU A 77 20.47 -0.84 -9.99
C GLU A 77 19.48 -1.98 -9.69
N LEU A 78 19.90 -2.92 -8.84
CA LEU A 78 19.02 -3.89 -8.22
C LEU A 78 18.38 -3.26 -6.98
N CYS A 79 17.05 -3.16 -6.98
CA CYS A 79 16.28 -2.51 -5.92
C CYS A 79 15.49 -3.54 -5.11
N LEU A 80 15.55 -3.40 -3.78
CA LEU A 80 14.78 -4.18 -2.82
C LEU A 80 13.80 -3.24 -2.13
N LEU A 81 12.52 -3.50 -2.36
CA LEU A 81 11.42 -2.87 -1.65
C LEU A 81 11.28 -3.53 -0.27
N GLY A 82 11.60 -2.75 0.75
CA GLY A 82 11.38 -3.09 2.13
C GLY A 82 9.94 -2.90 2.58
N TRP A 83 9.73 -2.97 3.89
CA TRP A 83 8.43 -2.68 4.51
C TRP A 83 8.11 -1.18 4.53
N ARG A 84 9.13 -0.36 4.75
CA ARG A 84 9.03 1.09 4.95
C ARG A 84 10.10 1.85 4.17
N ARG A 85 11.16 1.18 3.70
CA ARG A 85 12.26 1.84 2.99
C ARG A 85 12.57 1.13 1.68
N LEU A 86 13.11 1.89 0.74
CA LEU A 86 13.68 1.35 -0.49
C LEU A 86 15.19 1.17 -0.31
N TYR A 87 15.72 0.03 -0.75
CA TYR A 87 17.15 -0.21 -0.77
C TYR A 87 17.62 -0.45 -2.20
N ALA A 88 18.79 0.08 -2.58
CA ALA A 88 19.43 -0.20 -3.86
C ALA A 88 20.80 -0.84 -3.64
N TYR A 89 21.13 -1.84 -4.45
CA TYR A 89 22.42 -2.49 -4.41
C TYR A 89 23.45 -1.69 -5.20
N ASP A 90 24.57 -1.36 -4.55
CA ASP A 90 25.72 -0.73 -5.19
C ASP A 90 26.77 -1.80 -5.51
N ASP A 91 26.92 -2.09 -6.80
CA ASP A 91 27.90 -3.06 -7.31
C ASP A 91 29.35 -2.64 -7.02
N THR A 92 29.63 -1.33 -6.96
CA THR A 92 30.98 -0.80 -6.74
C THR A 92 31.39 -0.93 -5.29
N ALA A 93 30.49 -0.57 -4.37
CA ALA A 93 30.71 -0.70 -2.93
C ALA A 93 30.47 -2.13 -2.42
N ALA A 94 29.86 -3.01 -3.22
CA ALA A 94 29.40 -4.34 -2.83
C ALA A 94 28.55 -4.30 -1.55
N GLY A 95 27.49 -3.51 -1.57
CA GLY A 95 26.60 -3.33 -0.42
C GLY A 95 25.29 -2.65 -0.79
N TRP A 96 24.37 -2.64 0.17
CA TRP A 96 23.06 -2.01 0.03
C TRP A 96 23.07 -0.58 0.54
N GLN A 97 22.44 0.32 -0.20
CA GLN A 97 22.21 1.71 0.19
C GLN A 97 20.73 1.91 0.50
N ASP A 98 20.44 2.63 1.57
CA ASP A 98 19.09 3.10 1.86
C ASP A 98 18.78 4.31 0.96
N ARG A 99 17.67 4.21 0.23
CA ARG A 99 17.20 5.22 -0.72
C ARG A 99 16.02 6.02 -0.18
N GLY A 100 15.60 5.81 1.07
CA GLY A 100 14.56 6.59 1.71
C GLY A 100 13.25 5.85 1.92
N SER A 101 12.26 6.60 2.40
CA SER A 101 10.99 6.07 2.90
C SER A 101 9.95 5.86 1.79
N ILE A 102 9.20 4.77 1.92
CA ILE A 102 8.02 4.43 1.12
C ILE A 102 6.80 4.29 2.04
N SER A 103 5.60 4.26 1.46
CA SER A 103 4.37 4.05 2.22
C SER A 103 4.35 2.67 2.89
N PRO A 104 3.98 2.54 4.19
CA PRO A 104 3.99 1.26 4.90
C PRO A 104 2.62 0.55 4.97
N PHE A 105 1.60 1.00 4.23
CA PHE A 105 0.25 0.44 4.30
C PHE A 105 -0.49 0.44 2.96
N ALA A 106 -1.54 -0.38 2.90
CA ALA A 106 -2.65 -0.22 1.96
C ALA A 106 -3.76 0.60 2.59
N ALA A 107 -4.49 1.36 1.78
CA ALA A 107 -5.66 2.08 2.25
C ALA A 107 -6.89 1.74 1.43
N THR A 108 -8.04 1.83 2.09
CA THR A 108 -9.35 1.67 1.46
C THR A 108 -10.30 2.72 1.99
N GLN A 109 -11.17 3.21 1.13
CA GLN A 109 -12.19 4.19 1.47
C GLN A 109 -13.57 3.59 1.24
N THR A 110 -14.42 3.67 2.25
CA THR A 110 -15.81 3.18 2.18
C THR A 110 -16.77 4.31 2.44
N ASP A 111 -17.79 4.43 1.60
CA ASP A 111 -18.87 5.39 1.80
C ASP A 111 -19.76 4.96 2.98
N ILE A 112 -19.87 5.84 3.98
CA ILE A 112 -20.69 5.60 5.16
C ILE A 112 -22.00 6.36 5.06
N PHE A 113 -21.91 7.68 4.89
CA PHE A 113 -23.06 8.58 4.71
C PHE A 113 -22.89 9.37 3.41
N ARG A 114 -23.54 8.91 2.35
CA ARG A 114 -23.57 9.57 1.04
C ARG A 114 -25.03 9.71 0.60
N GLU A 115 -25.61 10.86 0.94
CA GLU A 115 -27.01 11.20 0.66
C GLU A 115 -27.07 12.55 -0.09
N ALA A 116 -28.28 12.99 -0.48
CA ALA A 116 -28.50 14.30 -1.11
C ALA A 116 -28.36 15.50 -0.14
N VAL A 117 -27.89 15.27 1.09
CA VAL A 117 -27.69 16.25 2.16
C VAL A 117 -26.21 16.34 2.54
N SER A 118 -25.76 17.47 3.07
CA SER A 118 -24.38 17.59 3.56
C SER A 118 -24.23 16.96 4.95
N HIS A 119 -23.05 16.41 5.19
CA HIS A 119 -22.61 15.91 6.47
C HIS A 119 -21.33 16.61 6.92
N ASP A 120 -21.28 17.08 8.16
CA ASP A 120 -20.15 17.88 8.64
C ASP A 120 -19.27 17.05 9.59
N ALA A 121 -19.47 17.18 10.90
CA ALA A 121 -18.66 16.47 11.88
C ALA A 121 -19.00 14.98 11.91
N SER A 122 -17.99 14.13 12.07
CA SER A 122 -18.14 12.68 12.15
C SER A 122 -17.20 12.05 13.16
N ASP A 123 -17.56 10.87 13.64
CA ASP A 123 -16.70 10.07 14.51
C ASP A 123 -17.09 8.60 14.41
N CYS A 124 -16.20 7.71 14.85
CA CYS A 124 -16.49 6.28 14.91
C CYS A 124 -15.78 5.59 16.06
N ASP A 125 -16.30 4.42 16.44
CA ASP A 125 -15.63 3.49 17.32
C ASP A 125 -15.98 2.03 16.95
N GLU A 126 -15.18 1.09 17.44
CA GLU A 126 -15.35 -0.35 17.21
C GLU A 126 -15.48 -1.10 18.53
N CYS A 127 -16.40 -2.06 18.56
CA CYS A 127 -16.61 -2.95 19.70
C CYS A 127 -17.12 -4.30 19.19
N ASN A 128 -16.48 -5.39 19.63
CA ASN A 128 -16.91 -6.78 19.39
C ASN A 128 -17.20 -7.12 17.91
N GLY A 129 -16.43 -6.56 16.97
CA GLY A 129 -16.58 -6.78 15.54
C GLY A 129 -17.67 -5.92 14.89
N TYR A 130 -18.19 -4.90 15.59
CA TYR A 130 -19.13 -3.91 15.08
C TYR A 130 -18.51 -2.52 15.11
N VAL A 131 -18.77 -1.72 14.08
CA VAL A 131 -18.36 -0.31 14.03
C VAL A 131 -19.60 0.56 14.08
N MET A 132 -19.65 1.48 15.04
CA MET A 132 -20.63 2.57 15.04
C MET A 132 -19.99 3.78 14.40
N SER A 133 -20.62 4.29 13.35
CA SER A 133 -20.26 5.56 12.73
C SER A 133 -21.37 6.57 12.99
N ALA A 134 -21.00 7.79 13.37
CA ALA A 134 -21.92 8.88 13.60
C ALA A 134 -21.51 10.12 12.82
N SER A 135 -22.48 10.88 12.32
CA SER A 135 -22.22 12.15 11.66
C SER A 135 -23.33 13.16 11.92
N SER A 136 -22.98 14.43 12.01
CA SER A 136 -23.95 15.51 11.94
C SER A 136 -24.40 15.75 10.51
N ARG A 137 -25.71 15.72 10.33
CA ARG A 137 -26.41 15.98 9.08
C ARG A 137 -26.83 17.44 9.04
N ARG A 138 -26.58 18.11 7.91
CA ARG A 138 -26.98 19.49 7.64
C ARG A 138 -27.82 19.56 6.36
N ARG A 139 -29.08 19.94 6.50
CA ARG A 139 -29.97 20.28 5.37
C ARG A 139 -29.92 21.80 5.13
N GLN A 140 -29.40 22.22 3.98
CA GLN A 140 -29.21 23.63 3.65
C GLN A 140 -30.37 24.17 2.80
N ALA A 141 -30.67 25.47 2.95
CA ALA A 141 -31.92 26.11 2.48
C ALA A 141 -32.15 26.14 0.96
N ASP A 142 -31.17 25.79 0.14
CA ASP A 142 -31.27 25.84 -1.33
C ASP A 142 -32.02 24.62 -1.94
N ASP A 143 -32.43 23.65 -1.12
CA ASP A 143 -33.15 22.42 -1.55
C ASP A 143 -34.69 22.54 -1.66
N ASP A 144 -35.20 23.75 -1.95
CA ASP A 144 -36.62 24.08 -2.18
C ASP A 144 -37.58 23.99 -0.95
N ILE A 145 -38.36 25.07 -0.76
CA ILE A 145 -39.54 25.20 0.12
C ILE A 145 -39.31 25.07 1.64
N LEU A 146 -38.27 25.69 2.19
CA LEU A 146 -38.30 26.08 3.61
C LEU A 146 -38.09 27.58 3.71
N ALA A 147 -39.14 28.28 4.13
CA ALA A 147 -39.10 29.70 4.43
C ALA A 147 -37.90 29.99 5.33
N ALA A 148 -37.14 31.04 4.99
CA ALA A 148 -35.97 31.54 5.69
C ALA A 148 -36.01 31.25 7.20
N GLY A 149 -35.16 30.33 7.68
CA GLY A 149 -34.89 30.17 9.11
C GLY A 149 -34.80 28.75 9.68
N TYR A 150 -35.10 27.68 8.94
CA TYR A 150 -35.10 26.32 9.50
C TYR A 150 -34.08 25.40 8.81
N GLU A 151 -32.93 25.20 9.45
CA GLU A 151 -31.99 24.12 9.11
C GLU A 151 -32.38 22.86 9.92
N GLU A 152 -32.78 21.79 9.24
CA GLU A 152 -32.95 20.48 9.88
C GLU A 152 -31.55 19.91 10.14
N ARG A 153 -31.16 19.87 11.41
CA ARG A 153 -29.87 19.36 11.89
C ARG A 153 -30.12 18.18 12.83
N ALA A 154 -29.58 17.00 12.49
CA ALA A 154 -29.72 15.77 13.27
C ALA A 154 -28.39 15.02 13.31
N VAL A 155 -28.21 14.12 14.28
CA VAL A 155 -27.11 13.15 14.25
C VAL A 155 -27.62 11.88 13.58
N THR A 156 -26.92 11.44 12.54
CA THR A 156 -27.18 10.16 11.88
C THR A 156 -26.17 9.14 12.38
N VAL A 157 -26.67 7.96 12.76
CA VAL A 157 -25.86 6.84 13.25
C VAL A 157 -26.07 5.63 12.35
N ARG A 158 -24.99 4.89 12.08
CA ARG A 158 -25.00 3.62 11.35
C ARG A 158 -24.13 2.63 12.11
N VAL A 159 -24.53 1.36 12.12
CA VAL A 159 -23.73 0.27 12.71
C VAL A 159 -23.49 -0.81 11.67
N ASP A 160 -22.23 -1.13 11.43
CA ASP A 160 -21.77 -2.13 10.47
C ASP A 160 -21.12 -3.31 11.20
N ASN A 161 -21.44 -4.54 10.78
CA ASN A 161 -20.74 -5.74 11.23
C ASN A 161 -19.51 -5.97 10.34
N ILE A 162 -18.30 -5.94 10.93
CA ILE A 162 -17.04 -6.02 10.19
C ILE A 162 -16.87 -7.38 9.51
N ALA A 163 -17.20 -8.47 10.22
CA ALA A 163 -16.98 -9.83 9.74
C ALA A 163 -17.85 -10.19 8.54
N THR A 164 -19.08 -9.69 8.50
CA THR A 164 -20.07 -10.02 7.45
C THR A 164 -20.24 -8.91 6.41
N GLY A 165 -19.80 -7.68 6.72
CA GLY A 165 -20.04 -6.50 5.90
C GLY A 165 -21.51 -6.03 5.90
N ILE A 166 -22.36 -6.59 6.77
CA ILE A 166 -23.79 -6.27 6.83
C ILE A 166 -24.02 -5.01 7.66
N VAL A 167 -24.81 -4.09 7.13
CA VAL A 167 -25.35 -2.94 7.87
C VAL A 167 -26.39 -3.46 8.86
N THR A 168 -26.05 -3.44 10.15
CA THR A 168 -26.91 -3.94 11.23
C THR A 168 -27.93 -2.89 11.64
N VAL A 169 -27.49 -1.65 11.81
CA VAL A 169 -28.35 -0.49 12.00
C VAL A 169 -28.19 0.40 10.76
N PRO A 170 -29.20 0.49 9.87
CA PRO A 170 -29.15 1.42 8.76
C PRO A 170 -29.09 2.87 9.27
N PRO A 171 -28.72 3.86 8.42
CA PRO A 171 -28.69 5.25 8.82
C PRO A 171 -29.96 5.68 9.59
N LEU A 172 -29.78 5.89 10.89
CA LEU A 172 -30.84 6.25 11.84
C LEU A 172 -30.60 7.67 12.33
N HIS A 173 -31.60 8.53 12.20
CA HIS A 173 -31.54 9.89 12.72
C HIS A 173 -31.99 9.91 14.18
N ILE A 174 -31.13 10.41 15.05
CA ILE A 174 -31.36 10.55 16.48
C ILE A 174 -31.40 12.05 16.81
N GLY A 175 -32.28 12.46 17.73
CA GLY A 175 -32.38 13.85 18.18
C GLY A 175 -33.21 14.79 17.30
N VAL A 176 -34.14 14.27 16.48
CA VAL A 176 -35.04 15.13 15.69
C VAL A 176 -36.07 15.83 16.58
N SER A 177 -36.01 17.17 16.70
CA SER A 177 -37.08 17.96 17.33
C SER A 177 -38.05 18.52 16.29
N SER A 178 -39.35 18.34 16.50
CA SER A 178 -40.41 19.04 15.75
C SER A 178 -40.59 20.52 16.16
N SER A 179 -39.80 21.03 17.11
CA SER A 179 -40.07 22.30 17.82
C SER A 179 -39.03 23.42 17.61
N GLY A 180 -38.28 23.44 16.52
CA GLY A 180 -37.40 24.57 16.18
C GLY A 180 -36.17 24.76 17.08
N ALA A 181 -35.64 23.70 17.71
CA ALA A 181 -34.35 23.77 18.40
C ALA A 181 -33.21 23.85 17.37
N THR A 182 -32.26 24.77 17.58
CA THR A 182 -31.05 24.89 16.74
C THR A 182 -30.01 23.90 17.24
N TRP A 183 -30.01 22.72 16.65
CA TRP A 183 -29.06 21.69 17.03
C TRP A 183 -27.65 22.03 16.53
N ARG A 184 -26.65 21.91 17.40
CA ARG A 184 -25.22 22.10 17.08
C ARG A 184 -24.56 20.77 17.34
N HIS A 185 -24.12 20.07 16.31
CA HIS A 185 -23.78 18.66 16.49
C HIS A 185 -22.41 18.35 15.91
N ALA A 186 -21.50 17.93 16.78
CA ALA A 186 -20.42 17.05 16.43
C ALA A 186 -20.53 15.81 17.31
N PRO A 187 -20.95 14.67 16.74
CA PRO A 187 -21.11 13.46 17.53
C PRO A 187 -19.74 12.94 17.99
N ARG A 188 -19.75 12.27 19.15
CA ARG A 188 -18.62 11.48 19.65
C ARG A 188 -19.04 10.06 19.85
N VAL A 189 -18.21 9.13 19.41
CA VAL A 189 -18.46 7.70 19.55
C VAL A 189 -17.43 7.10 20.50
N ALA A 190 -17.91 6.28 21.42
CA ALA A 190 -17.09 5.51 22.35
C ALA A 190 -17.76 4.14 22.57
N HIS A 191 -17.13 3.25 23.34
CA HIS A 191 -17.76 2.02 23.81
C HIS A 191 -17.43 1.74 25.28
N ALA A 192 -18.15 0.80 25.88
CA ALA A 192 -17.87 0.22 27.17
C ALA A 192 -18.37 -1.23 27.16
N ASP A 193 -17.47 -2.20 27.35
CA ASP A 193 -17.77 -3.63 27.21
C ASP A 193 -18.45 -3.94 25.86
N ASP A 194 -19.72 -4.39 25.86
CA ASP A 194 -20.49 -4.72 24.66
C ASP A 194 -21.37 -3.56 24.16
N VAL A 195 -21.33 -2.40 24.83
CA VAL A 195 -22.19 -1.24 24.56
C VAL A 195 -21.41 -0.16 23.81
N MET A 196 -21.87 0.19 22.61
CA MET A 196 -21.42 1.36 21.87
C MET A 196 -22.27 2.59 22.22
N LEU A 197 -21.63 3.75 22.26
CA LEU A 197 -22.16 5.01 22.76
C LEU A 197 -22.01 6.09 21.72
N VAL A 198 -23.01 6.96 21.61
CA VAL A 198 -22.94 8.18 20.80
C VAL A 198 -23.38 9.38 21.63
N GLY A 199 -22.45 10.29 21.88
CA GLY A 199 -22.71 11.59 22.50
C GLY A 199 -23.10 12.63 21.47
N MET A 200 -24.01 13.53 21.83
CA MET A 200 -24.37 14.69 21.01
C MET A 200 -24.88 15.86 21.86
N ILE A 201 -24.66 17.07 21.36
CA ILE A 201 -25.07 18.30 22.05
C ILE A 201 -26.52 18.64 21.69
N ARG A 202 -27.40 18.69 22.68
CA ARG A 202 -28.74 19.26 22.57
C ARG A 202 -28.69 20.77 22.74
N GLY A 203 -28.86 21.48 21.63
CA GLY A 203 -28.79 22.94 21.57
C GLY A 203 -29.99 23.63 22.22
N ALA A 204 -29.76 24.86 22.67
CA ALA A 204 -30.79 25.75 23.20
C ALA A 204 -31.97 25.90 22.21
N ASN A 205 -33.18 25.59 22.67
CA ASN A 205 -34.40 26.07 22.02
C ASN A 205 -34.42 27.62 22.10
N PRO A 206 -34.95 28.36 21.12
CA PRO A 206 -35.23 29.81 21.25
C PRO A 206 -35.96 30.23 22.55
N LEU A 207 -36.48 29.28 23.34
CA LEU A 207 -37.02 29.44 24.69
C LEU A 207 -35.98 29.58 25.83
N GLY A 208 -34.66 29.58 25.56
CA GLY A 208 -33.62 29.93 26.54
C GLY A 208 -33.09 28.80 27.43
N VAL A 209 -33.11 27.55 26.96
CA VAL A 209 -32.55 26.39 27.70
C VAL A 209 -31.04 26.27 27.43
N ALA A 210 -30.21 26.04 28.45
CA ALA A 210 -28.76 25.84 28.29
C ALA A 210 -28.43 24.57 27.47
N ASN A 211 -27.24 24.53 26.86
CA ASN A 211 -26.83 23.38 26.04
C ASN A 211 -26.63 22.15 26.92
N ALA A 212 -27.22 21.03 26.53
CA ALA A 212 -27.04 19.76 27.23
C ALA A 212 -26.22 18.77 26.39
N LEU A 213 -25.50 17.88 27.04
CA LEU A 213 -24.87 16.72 26.39
C LEU A 213 -25.75 15.51 26.64
N ASP A 214 -26.28 14.89 25.57
CA ASP A 214 -27.06 13.65 25.67
C ASP A 214 -26.26 12.50 25.07
N VAL A 215 -26.29 11.34 25.71
CA VAL A 215 -25.61 10.11 25.26
C VAL A 215 -26.65 9.03 25.00
N TYR A 216 -26.51 8.36 23.86
CA TYR A 216 -27.32 7.23 23.43
C TYR A 216 -26.45 5.98 23.38
N HIS A 217 -27.05 4.80 23.52
CA HIS A 217 -26.34 3.54 23.55
C HIS A 217 -26.95 2.51 22.60
N TRP A 218 -26.13 1.57 22.15
CA TRP A 218 -26.50 0.39 21.37
C TRP A 218 -25.66 -0.79 21.83
N SER A 219 -26.26 -1.97 21.99
CA SER A 219 -25.54 -3.15 22.50
C SER A 219 -25.28 -4.17 21.39
N SER A 220 -24.02 -4.59 21.27
CA SER A 220 -23.60 -5.66 20.37
C SER A 220 -24.12 -7.04 20.78
N SER A 221 -24.47 -7.26 22.06
CA SER A 221 -25.10 -8.50 22.51
C SER A 221 -26.57 -8.61 22.11
N ASN A 222 -27.21 -7.50 21.75
CA ASN A 222 -28.56 -7.47 21.18
C ASN A 222 -28.65 -6.56 19.94
N PRO A 223 -28.08 -7.00 18.80
CA PRO A 223 -27.94 -6.16 17.61
C PRO A 223 -29.26 -5.79 16.93
N SER A 224 -30.38 -6.41 17.34
CA SER A 224 -31.72 -6.15 16.80
C SER A 224 -32.38 -4.88 17.33
N VAL A 225 -31.86 -4.33 18.44
CA VAL A 225 -32.42 -3.15 19.10
C VAL A 225 -31.77 -1.90 18.53
N LEU A 226 -32.57 -0.87 18.21
CA LEU A 226 -32.06 0.41 17.74
C LEU A 226 -31.45 1.22 18.90
N PRO A 227 -30.48 2.12 18.63
CA PRO A 227 -29.90 2.98 19.64
C PRO A 227 -30.94 3.75 20.48
N ALA A 228 -30.75 3.80 21.79
CA ALA A 228 -31.68 4.40 22.76
C ALA A 228 -30.97 5.39 23.69
N PHE A 229 -31.73 6.35 24.25
CA PHE A 229 -31.20 7.32 25.20
C PHE A 229 -30.65 6.62 26.45
N LEU A 230 -29.47 7.04 26.92
CA LEU A 230 -28.80 6.51 28.10
C LEU A 230 -28.80 7.53 29.24
N VAL A 231 -28.12 8.67 29.05
CA VAL A 231 -27.86 9.64 30.12
C VAL A 231 -27.60 11.04 29.56
N THR A 232 -27.81 12.08 30.38
CA THR A 232 -27.43 13.47 30.10
C THR A 232 -26.30 13.89 31.06
N PRO A 233 -25.02 13.83 30.68
CA PRO A 233 -23.92 14.18 31.59
C PRO A 233 -23.92 15.62 32.09
N THR A 234 -24.38 16.57 31.28
CA THR A 234 -24.50 17.97 31.71
C THR A 234 -25.63 18.67 30.98
N ILE A 235 -26.18 19.71 31.61
CA ILE A 235 -27.14 20.65 31.01
C ILE A 235 -26.58 22.07 30.88
N ASP A 236 -25.29 22.24 31.20
CA ASP A 236 -24.57 23.53 31.16
C ASP A 236 -23.28 23.39 30.33
N LEU A 237 -23.39 22.84 29.13
CA LEU A 237 -22.24 22.63 28.24
C LEU A 237 -21.81 23.93 27.56
N TYR A 238 -20.51 24.23 27.65
CA TYR A 238 -19.93 25.36 26.94
C TYR A 238 -20.07 25.22 25.42
N SER A 239 -20.58 26.23 24.72
CA SER A 239 -20.53 26.29 23.25
C SER A 239 -20.36 27.72 22.72
N GLN A 240 -19.49 27.93 21.72
CA GLN A 240 -19.50 29.17 20.91
C GLN A 240 -20.26 28.99 19.59
N ALA A 241 -20.63 30.08 18.92
CA ALA A 241 -21.30 30.13 17.60
C ALA A 241 -20.66 29.22 16.53
N THR A 242 -19.35 29.03 16.59
CA THR A 242 -18.52 28.31 15.62
C THR A 242 -17.93 26.99 16.16
N ASP A 243 -18.08 26.71 17.46
CA ASP A 243 -17.36 25.60 18.12
C ASP A 243 -18.26 24.38 18.28
N CYS A 244 -17.87 23.27 17.64
CA CYS A 244 -18.73 22.08 17.57
C CYS A 244 -18.33 20.97 18.56
N ARG A 245 -17.09 20.95 19.09
CA ARG A 245 -16.55 19.86 19.93
C ARG A 245 -15.86 20.35 21.22
N THR A 246 -16.64 20.91 22.13
CA THR A 246 -16.20 21.32 23.48
C THR A 246 -16.22 20.18 24.51
N TYR A 247 -16.44 18.96 24.04
CA TYR A 247 -16.43 17.72 24.81
C TYR A 247 -15.74 16.62 24.01
N ASP A 248 -15.33 15.58 24.72
CA ASP A 248 -14.84 14.34 24.12
C ASP A 248 -15.24 13.13 24.97
N MET A 249 -15.27 11.96 24.35
CA MET A 249 -15.62 10.69 25.00
C MET A 249 -14.56 9.65 24.68
N THR A 250 -14.31 8.73 25.60
CA THR A 250 -13.40 7.62 25.36
C THR A 250 -13.88 6.37 26.07
N ALA A 251 -13.61 5.23 25.44
CA ALA A 251 -13.84 3.93 26.01
C ALA A 251 -12.84 3.64 27.12
N MET A 252 -13.32 3.01 28.18
CA MET A 252 -12.49 2.32 29.16
C MET A 252 -12.85 0.83 29.11
N ALA A 253 -12.23 0.00 29.94
CA ALA A 253 -12.44 -1.45 29.86
C ALA A 253 -13.92 -1.89 30.02
N THR A 254 -14.57 -1.52 31.12
CA THR A 254 -15.99 -1.86 31.41
C THR A 254 -16.84 -0.61 31.68
N GLU A 255 -16.26 0.54 31.39
CA GLU A 255 -16.74 1.87 31.77
C GLU A 255 -16.44 2.81 30.59
N TRP A 256 -16.95 4.02 30.66
CA TRP A 256 -16.61 5.06 29.71
C TRP A 256 -16.47 6.39 30.42
N ALA A 257 -15.65 7.26 29.83
CA ALA A 257 -15.42 8.60 30.34
C ALA A 257 -15.86 9.65 29.32
N VAL A 258 -16.35 10.77 29.83
CA VAL A 258 -16.67 11.97 29.06
C VAL A 258 -16.05 13.17 29.75
N ALA A 259 -15.33 13.97 28.98
CA ALA A 259 -14.81 15.26 29.42
C ALA A 259 -15.53 16.36 28.68
N TYR A 260 -15.93 17.38 29.39
CA TYR A 260 -16.64 18.52 28.81
C TYR A 260 -16.29 19.79 29.56
N ILE A 261 -16.54 20.94 28.93
CA ILE A 261 -16.32 22.26 29.53
C ILE A 261 -17.66 22.80 29.99
N ASP A 262 -17.74 23.22 31.25
CA ASP A 262 -18.93 23.87 31.82
C ASP A 262 -19.06 25.31 31.26
N GLU A 263 -20.25 25.71 30.79
CA GLU A 263 -20.51 27.05 30.22
C GLU A 263 -20.31 28.15 31.26
N THR A 264 -20.80 27.93 32.49
CA THR A 264 -20.74 28.93 33.57
C THR A 264 -19.34 29.10 34.15
N THR A 265 -18.68 27.99 34.50
CA THR A 265 -17.39 28.03 35.22
C THR A 265 -16.19 28.01 34.29
N ARG A 266 -16.35 27.57 33.03
CA ARG A 266 -15.26 27.35 32.07
C ARG A 266 -14.18 26.42 32.59
N VAL A 267 -14.59 25.45 33.40
CA VAL A 267 -13.75 24.38 33.93
C VAL A 267 -13.97 23.10 33.14
N VAL A 268 -12.94 22.27 32.99
CA VAL A 268 -13.08 20.92 32.42
C VAL A 268 -13.56 19.97 33.51
N THR A 269 -14.70 19.34 33.27
CA THR A 269 -15.26 18.30 34.13
C THR A 269 -15.20 16.95 33.40
N VAL A 270 -14.63 15.95 34.06
CA VAL A 270 -14.55 14.57 33.58
C VAL A 270 -15.50 13.71 34.41
N ARG A 271 -16.41 13.00 33.76
CA ARG A 271 -17.33 12.05 34.38
C ARG A 271 -17.12 10.66 33.84
N GLN A 272 -17.17 9.69 34.73
CA GLN A 272 -17.00 8.27 34.43
C GLN A 272 -18.29 7.54 34.76
N TYR A 273 -18.71 6.65 33.87
CA TYR A 273 -19.97 5.93 33.95
C TYR A 273 -19.77 4.45 33.67
N ASP A 274 -20.67 3.62 34.19
CA ASP A 274 -20.77 2.21 33.80
C ASP A 274 -21.55 2.04 32.48
N THR A 275 -21.70 0.78 32.04
CA THR A 275 -22.43 0.39 30.81
C THR A 275 -23.92 0.73 30.84
N VAL A 276 -24.53 0.93 32.02
CA VAL A 276 -25.94 1.30 32.18
C VAL A 276 -26.15 2.80 32.42
N GLY A 277 -25.08 3.60 32.37
CA GLY A 277 -25.12 5.05 32.52
C GLY A 277 -25.19 5.54 33.97
N ALA A 278 -24.86 4.70 34.95
CA ALA A 278 -24.72 5.12 36.34
C ALA A 278 -23.37 5.84 36.54
N LEU A 279 -23.41 7.00 37.21
CA LEU A 279 -22.23 7.81 37.48
C LEU A 279 -21.34 7.12 38.54
N ILE A 280 -20.09 6.86 38.17
CA ILE A 280 -19.07 6.25 39.03
C ILE A 280 -18.24 7.34 39.71
N ALA A 281 -17.73 8.28 38.90
CA ALA A 281 -16.82 9.31 39.38
C ALA A 281 -17.03 10.63 38.64
N THR A 282 -16.73 11.73 39.35
CA THR A 282 -16.58 13.06 38.77
C THR A 282 -15.24 13.62 39.21
N ARG A 283 -14.51 14.19 38.27
CA ARG A 283 -13.21 14.86 38.45
C ARG A 283 -13.24 16.20 37.73
N VAL A 284 -12.51 17.17 38.25
CA VAL A 284 -12.58 18.57 37.80
C VAL A 284 -11.17 19.12 37.72
N LEU A 285 -10.80 19.70 36.58
CA LEU A 285 -9.50 20.36 36.39
C LEU A 285 -9.59 21.79 36.91
N ASN A 286 -9.28 22.00 38.19
CA ASN A 286 -9.51 23.28 38.86
C ASN A 286 -8.24 24.14 38.94
N THR A 287 -7.56 24.38 37.80
CA THR A 287 -6.51 25.39 37.69
C THR A 287 -7.11 26.71 37.18
N ASN A 288 -6.42 27.83 37.40
CA ASN A 288 -6.88 29.17 37.04
C ASN A 288 -7.08 29.31 35.51
N ALA A 289 -8.26 28.94 35.01
CA ALA A 289 -8.63 29.02 33.60
C ALA A 289 -9.98 29.73 33.41
N PRO A 290 -10.21 30.23 32.20
CA PRO A 290 -11.30 29.65 31.41
C PRO A 290 -10.75 28.75 30.30
N TYR A 291 -11.19 27.48 30.28
CA TYR A 291 -10.88 26.52 29.22
C TYR A 291 -11.78 26.69 28.00
N THR A 292 -11.25 26.31 26.84
CA THR A 292 -11.95 26.44 25.55
C THR A 292 -12.06 25.14 24.77
N ARG A 293 -11.15 24.17 24.99
CA ARG A 293 -11.12 22.88 24.28
C ARG A 293 -10.65 21.74 25.19
N VAL A 294 -11.10 20.52 24.89
CA VAL A 294 -10.70 19.30 25.60
C VAL A 294 -10.70 18.09 24.66
N THR A 295 -9.79 17.15 24.89
CA THR A 295 -9.73 15.83 24.23
C THR A 295 -9.35 14.76 25.26
N LEU A 296 -9.80 13.53 25.02
CA LEU A 296 -9.59 12.37 25.90
C LEU A 296 -8.90 11.23 25.16
N HIS A 297 -8.05 10.52 25.91
CA HIS A 297 -7.49 9.25 25.51
C HIS A 297 -7.34 8.34 26.73
N TYR A 298 -7.73 7.07 26.60
CA TYR A 298 -7.50 6.05 27.62
C TYR A 298 -6.53 5.00 27.07
N ASP A 299 -5.47 4.70 27.82
CA ASP A 299 -4.62 3.55 27.53
C ASP A 299 -4.99 2.38 28.44
N ALA A 300 -5.46 1.29 27.85
CA ALA A 300 -5.89 0.10 28.58
C ALA A 300 -4.75 -0.71 29.19
N ARG A 301 -3.50 -0.56 28.73
CA ARG A 301 -2.34 -1.29 29.25
C ARG A 301 -1.85 -0.68 30.57
N LEU A 302 -1.88 0.65 30.66
CA LEU A 302 -1.55 1.43 31.84
C LEU A 302 -2.76 1.66 32.76
N ALA A 303 -3.98 1.42 32.24
CA ALA A 303 -5.24 1.75 32.88
C ALA A 303 -5.35 3.25 33.26
N THR A 304 -4.75 4.12 32.43
CA THR A 304 -4.64 5.55 32.68
C THR A 304 -5.49 6.34 31.70
N LEU A 305 -6.25 7.30 32.24
CA LEU A 305 -7.00 8.28 31.45
C LEU A 305 -6.19 9.56 31.31
N TYR A 306 -5.95 9.98 30.08
CA TYR A 306 -5.28 11.23 29.74
C TYR A 306 -6.29 12.28 29.27
N VAL A 307 -6.12 13.50 29.76
CA VAL A 307 -6.94 14.66 29.42
C VAL A 307 -6.02 15.77 28.91
N MET A 308 -6.23 16.21 27.68
CA MET A 308 -5.52 17.38 27.15
C MET A 308 -6.53 18.52 26.98
N ALA A 309 -6.17 19.70 27.48
CA ALA A 309 -7.05 20.86 27.50
C ALA A 309 -6.34 22.16 27.12
N VAL A 310 -7.10 23.11 26.56
CA VAL A 310 -6.62 24.44 26.20
C VAL A 310 -7.25 25.48 27.10
N SER A 311 -6.44 26.24 27.82
CA SER A 311 -6.86 27.39 28.62
C SER A 311 -6.62 28.71 27.87
N HIS A 312 -7.46 29.69 28.14
CA HIS A 312 -7.38 31.04 27.57
C HIS A 312 -7.32 32.08 28.69
N ALA A 313 -6.20 32.81 28.79
CA ALA A 313 -6.06 33.85 29.81
C ALA A 313 -6.88 35.09 29.43
N ALA A 314 -7.94 35.38 30.19
CA ALA A 314 -8.78 36.56 29.97
C ALA A 314 -7.94 37.85 30.09
N GLY A 315 -7.88 38.65 29.02
CA GLY A 315 -7.25 39.97 28.99
C GLY A 315 -5.86 40.07 28.36
N ALA A 316 -5.16 38.95 28.10
CA ALA A 316 -3.83 38.93 27.49
C ALA A 316 -3.77 38.24 26.10
N GLY A 317 -4.84 37.55 25.68
CA GLY A 317 -4.88 36.81 24.41
C GLY A 317 -4.00 35.55 24.38
N THR A 318 -3.39 35.18 25.51
CA THR A 318 -2.51 34.02 25.64
C THR A 318 -3.31 32.73 25.78
N MET A 319 -2.99 31.73 24.95
CA MET A 319 -3.48 30.36 25.08
C MET A 319 -2.39 29.42 25.61
N SER A 320 -2.78 28.51 26.50
CA SER A 320 -1.89 27.51 27.08
C SER A 320 -2.48 26.12 26.94
N ILE A 321 -1.61 25.13 26.75
CA ILE A 321 -1.98 23.72 26.68
C ILE A 321 -1.42 23.00 27.89
N GLU A 322 -2.25 22.11 28.44
CA GLU A 322 -1.92 21.24 29.56
C GLU A 322 -2.38 19.82 29.25
N CYS A 323 -1.58 18.85 29.66
CA CYS A 323 -1.92 17.44 29.65
C CYS A 323 -1.96 16.94 31.09
N TRP A 324 -3.02 16.20 31.40
CA TRP A 324 -3.30 15.64 32.70
C TRP A 324 -3.42 14.13 32.58
N ASP A 325 -3.02 13.42 33.61
CA ASP A 325 -3.23 12.00 33.76
C ASP A 325 -4.08 11.73 35.01
N LEU A 326 -4.78 10.61 35.00
CA LEU A 326 -5.39 10.07 36.21
C LEU A 326 -4.30 9.35 37.00
N ASP A 327 -3.92 9.91 38.14
CA ASP A 327 -2.94 9.28 39.02
C ASP A 327 -3.50 7.99 39.65
N ASN A 328 -2.61 7.21 40.28
CA ASN A 328 -2.97 5.98 40.98
C ASN A 328 -3.95 6.20 42.16
N ASP A 329 -4.05 7.43 42.67
CA ASP A 329 -4.96 7.80 43.78
C ASP A 329 -6.34 8.25 43.24
N GLY A 330 -6.52 8.24 41.91
CA GLY A 330 -7.76 8.56 41.22
C GLY A 330 -8.03 10.06 41.12
N ALA A 331 -7.04 10.94 41.30
CA ALA A 331 -7.12 12.36 41.04
C ALA A 331 -6.52 12.70 39.66
N LEU A 332 -7.00 13.80 39.06
CA LEU A 332 -6.35 14.32 37.85
C LEU A 332 -5.14 15.14 38.27
N THR A 333 -3.95 14.72 37.83
CA THR A 333 -2.69 15.40 38.05
C THR A 333 -2.14 15.99 36.76
N VAL A 334 -1.44 17.12 36.87
CA VAL A 334 -0.76 17.70 35.70
C VAL A 334 0.40 16.79 35.34
N LEU A 335 0.31 16.15 34.18
CA LEU A 335 1.40 15.37 33.60
C LEU A 335 2.40 16.31 32.93
N TRP A 336 1.91 17.27 32.15
CA TRP A 336 2.74 18.23 31.42
C TRP A 336 2.01 19.57 31.21
N GLY A 337 2.77 20.66 31.18
CA GLY A 337 2.24 22.02 31.06
C GLY A 337 1.93 22.69 32.42
N PRO A 338 1.30 23.89 32.42
CA PRO A 338 0.92 24.68 31.25
C PRO A 338 2.12 25.13 30.44
N SER A 339 2.09 24.84 29.14
CA SER A 339 2.99 25.46 28.18
C SER A 339 2.26 26.59 27.48
N VAL A 340 2.84 27.79 27.49
CA VAL A 340 2.32 28.90 26.67
C VAL A 340 2.59 28.58 25.22
N VAL A 341 1.53 28.45 24.45
CA VAL A 341 1.63 28.17 23.02
C VAL A 341 1.57 29.48 22.22
N TYR A 342 1.00 30.56 22.78
CA TYR A 342 0.80 31.80 22.01
C TYR A 342 0.77 33.13 22.81
N GLY A 343 1.14 34.25 22.15
CA GLY A 343 1.15 35.65 22.65
C GLY A 343 -0.10 36.51 22.30
N PRO A 344 -0.08 37.86 22.35
CA PRO A 344 -1.31 38.69 22.33
C PRO A 344 -1.98 39.02 20.97
N ALA A 345 -1.70 38.34 19.85
CA ALA A 345 -2.39 38.61 18.55
C ALA A 345 -3.62 37.70 18.30
N VAL A 346 -4.46 38.03 17.32
CA VAL A 346 -5.74 37.33 17.04
C VAL A 346 -5.47 35.93 16.44
N VAL A 347 -5.34 34.93 17.32
CA VAL A 347 -4.97 33.54 17.01
C VAL A 347 -5.82 32.57 17.85
N THR A 348 -6.20 31.42 17.28
CA THR A 348 -7.04 30.40 17.95
C THR A 348 -6.43 29.01 17.85
N VAL A 349 -6.39 28.26 18.96
CA VAL A 349 -6.06 26.84 18.99
C VAL A 349 -7.31 25.99 18.76
N TYR A 350 -7.20 24.98 17.90
CA TYR A 350 -8.28 24.07 17.55
C TYR A 350 -7.73 22.67 17.20
N ASN A 351 -8.63 21.68 17.07
CA ASN A 351 -8.32 20.29 16.71
C ASN A 351 -7.26 19.63 17.59
N LEU A 352 -7.69 19.04 18.71
CA LEU A 352 -6.82 18.37 19.67
C LEU A 352 -6.94 16.86 19.61
N GLY A 353 -5.79 16.19 19.62
CA GLY A 353 -5.70 14.74 19.77
C GLY A 353 -4.55 14.34 20.66
N CYS A 354 -4.72 13.25 21.39
CA CYS A 354 -3.63 12.59 22.08
C CYS A 354 -3.79 11.06 21.97
N ALA A 355 -2.66 10.37 22.03
CA ALA A 355 -2.60 8.91 22.11
C ALA A 355 -1.29 8.47 22.75
N GLU A 356 -1.38 7.48 23.62
CA GLU A 356 -0.23 6.88 24.30
C GLU A 356 0.10 5.52 23.69
N ASP A 357 1.38 5.31 23.42
CA ASP A 357 1.93 3.96 23.25
C ASP A 357 3.40 3.96 23.65
N THR A 358 3.94 2.79 23.95
CA THR A 358 5.37 2.58 24.21
C THR A 358 5.97 3.46 25.32
N GLY A 359 5.14 4.01 26.23
CA GLY A 359 5.57 4.92 27.28
C GLY A 359 5.62 6.39 26.86
N VAL A 360 5.13 6.74 25.67
CA VAL A 360 5.11 8.10 25.13
C VAL A 360 3.67 8.51 24.81
N LEU A 361 3.19 9.57 25.46
CA LEU A 361 1.96 10.26 25.13
C LEU A 361 2.25 11.26 24.00
N THR A 362 1.82 10.93 22.79
CA THR A 362 1.88 11.85 21.64
C THR A 362 0.65 12.74 21.64
N CYS A 363 0.86 14.04 21.62
CA CYS A 363 -0.16 15.07 21.53
C CYS A 363 -0.05 15.80 20.19
N CYS A 364 -1.19 16.18 19.61
CA CYS A 364 -1.25 17.06 18.46
C CYS A 364 -2.32 18.14 18.61
N TRP A 365 -2.05 19.31 18.03
CA TRP A 365 -3.02 20.40 17.95
C TRP A 365 -2.79 21.29 16.73
N SER A 366 -3.78 22.10 16.37
CA SER A 366 -3.65 23.15 15.36
C SER A 366 -3.76 24.55 15.93
N GLU A 367 -3.03 25.47 15.33
CA GLU A 367 -3.08 26.91 15.58
C GLU A 367 -3.47 27.63 14.29
N TRP A 368 -4.38 28.61 14.37
CA TRP A 368 -4.71 29.52 13.28
C TRP A 368 -4.20 30.94 13.56
N ALA A 369 -3.28 31.44 12.74
CA ALA A 369 -2.70 32.78 12.86
C ALA A 369 -2.69 33.55 11.53
N GLY A 370 -3.66 34.44 11.33
CA GLY A 370 -3.66 35.40 10.22
C GLY A 370 -3.51 34.77 8.83
N ASN A 371 -4.41 33.83 8.49
CA ASN A 371 -4.45 33.02 7.25
C ASN A 371 -3.45 31.85 7.18
N ARG A 372 -2.94 31.38 8.33
CA ARG A 372 -2.00 30.24 8.38
C ARG A 372 -2.46 29.24 9.41
N ASP A 373 -2.50 27.97 9.02
CA ASP A 373 -2.77 26.86 9.91
C ASP A 373 -1.46 26.14 10.22
N THR A 374 -1.18 25.89 11.49
CA THR A 374 0.04 25.20 11.92
C THR A 374 -0.35 24.02 12.77
N MET A 375 0.08 22.83 12.38
CA MET A 375 -0.03 21.64 13.20
C MET A 375 1.21 21.51 14.06
N HIS A 376 1.00 21.22 15.33
CA HIS A 376 2.05 20.94 16.30
C HIS A 376 1.95 19.49 16.77
N THR A 377 3.09 18.90 17.09
CA THR A 377 3.18 17.53 17.61
C THR A 377 4.20 17.49 18.73
N LEU A 378 3.83 16.90 19.86
CA LEU A 378 4.68 16.81 21.05
C LEU A 378 4.62 15.40 21.61
N GLY A 379 5.78 14.82 21.94
CA GLY A 379 5.87 13.57 22.69
C GLY A 379 6.28 13.82 24.13
N VAL A 380 5.46 13.36 25.06
CA VAL A 380 5.69 13.45 26.50
C VAL A 380 5.84 12.05 27.05
N ASN A 381 6.84 11.82 27.90
CA ASN A 381 6.97 10.58 28.64
C ASN A 381 5.74 10.41 29.55
N SER A 382 4.96 9.37 29.28
CA SER A 382 3.67 9.11 29.93
C SER A 382 3.73 8.92 31.45
N ALA A 383 4.89 8.58 32.00
CA ALA A 383 5.08 8.32 33.43
C ALA A 383 5.71 9.49 34.19
N THR A 384 6.48 10.35 33.51
CA THR A 384 7.29 11.41 34.15
C THR A 384 6.92 12.81 33.71
N GLY A 385 6.14 12.97 32.65
CA GLY A 385 5.82 14.28 32.08
C GLY A 385 6.97 14.95 31.34
N ALA A 386 8.14 14.30 31.25
CA ALA A 386 9.30 14.83 30.55
C ALA A 386 9.06 14.86 29.04
N VAL A 387 9.38 15.97 28.38
CA VAL A 387 9.36 16.06 26.91
C VAL A 387 10.43 15.12 26.35
N VAL A 388 10.01 14.11 25.60
CA VAL A 388 10.90 13.17 24.91
C VAL A 388 11.07 13.54 23.44
N ASP A 389 10.00 14.11 22.87
CA ASP A 389 9.97 14.61 21.51
C ASP A 389 9.54 16.07 21.52
N ALA A 390 10.49 16.95 21.19
CA ALA A 390 10.25 18.38 21.13
C ALA A 390 9.23 18.72 20.04
N ASP A 391 8.52 19.84 20.23
CA ASP A 391 7.53 20.31 19.27
C ASP A 391 8.12 20.50 17.86
N LEU A 392 7.40 19.97 16.87
CA LEU A 392 7.73 20.05 15.44
C LEU A 392 6.58 20.71 14.70
N PRO A 393 6.53 22.06 14.62
CA PRO A 393 5.49 22.74 13.88
C PRO A 393 5.59 22.43 12.38
N SER A 394 4.47 22.00 11.82
CA SER A 394 4.28 21.78 10.39
C SER A 394 3.19 22.72 9.88
N TYR A 395 3.54 23.55 8.91
CA TYR A 395 2.65 24.59 8.40
C TYR A 395 1.69 24.04 7.34
N ASN A 396 0.52 24.67 7.24
CA ASN A 396 -0.59 24.41 6.34
C ASN A 396 -1.20 23.01 6.50
N LEU A 397 -1.17 22.47 7.72
CA LEU A 397 -1.71 21.16 8.07
C LEU A 397 -2.63 21.25 9.28
N VAL A 398 -3.69 20.45 9.25
CA VAL A 398 -4.66 20.31 10.33
C VAL A 398 -4.93 18.83 10.57
N PRO A 399 -4.82 18.31 11.81
CA PRO A 399 -5.15 16.93 12.11
C PRO A 399 -6.67 16.73 12.04
N VAL A 400 -7.06 15.64 11.37
CA VAL A 400 -8.44 15.15 11.27
C VAL A 400 -8.67 14.02 12.26
N SER A 401 -7.68 13.15 12.43
CA SER A 401 -7.71 12.08 13.43
C SER A 401 -6.90 12.44 14.67
N LYS A 402 -7.22 11.80 15.80
CA LYS A 402 -6.28 11.66 16.90
C LYS A 402 -5.03 10.91 16.40
N PRO A 403 -3.85 11.16 16.99
CA PRO A 403 -2.67 10.36 16.67
C PRO A 403 -2.94 8.90 17.02
N PHE A 404 -2.29 7.96 16.34
CA PHE A 404 -2.48 6.54 16.59
C PHE A 404 -1.17 5.78 16.36
N TRP A 405 -0.96 4.77 17.21
CA TRP A 405 0.26 3.99 17.21
C TRP A 405 0.07 2.62 16.57
N ILE A 406 0.97 2.29 15.64
CA ILE A 406 1.10 0.99 15.00
C ILE A 406 2.58 0.61 14.96
N THR A 407 2.91 -0.57 15.48
CA THR A 407 4.28 -1.14 15.43
C THR A 407 5.38 -0.17 15.90
N ASN A 408 5.19 0.47 17.06
CA ASN A 408 6.10 1.48 17.67
C ASN A 408 6.29 2.76 16.85
N ARG A 409 5.40 3.05 15.89
CA ARG A 409 5.37 4.32 15.17
C ARG A 409 4.04 5.01 15.37
N CYS A 410 4.07 6.33 15.39
CA CYS A 410 2.89 7.16 15.59
C CYS A 410 2.53 7.87 14.27
N TYR A 411 1.26 7.78 13.90
CA TYR A 411 0.71 8.34 12.67
C TYR A 411 -0.46 9.27 12.99
N VAL A 412 -0.76 10.16 12.05
CA VAL A 412 -1.91 11.06 12.13
C VAL A 412 -2.45 11.35 10.74
N ALA A 413 -3.78 11.32 10.60
CA ALA A 413 -4.44 11.75 9.39
C ALA A 413 -4.64 13.27 9.45
N CYS A 414 -4.19 13.97 8.42
CA CYS A 414 -4.30 15.42 8.32
C CYS A 414 -4.95 15.82 7.00
N GLN A 415 -5.48 17.04 6.99
CA GLN A 415 -5.86 17.75 5.79
C GLN A 415 -4.95 18.97 5.63
N SER A 416 -4.65 19.34 4.39
CA SER A 416 -4.09 20.66 4.14
C SER A 416 -5.10 21.74 4.46
N ALA A 417 -4.64 22.76 5.19
CA ALA A 417 -5.45 23.92 5.50
C ALA A 417 -4.71 25.16 5.00
N THR A 418 -5.30 25.80 4.01
CA THR A 418 -4.73 26.94 3.29
C THR A 418 -5.72 28.09 3.44
N GLY A 419 -5.21 29.22 3.94
CA GLY A 419 -6.03 30.39 4.19
C GLY A 419 -6.77 30.85 2.93
N GLU A 420 -8.07 31.08 3.11
CA GLU A 420 -9.02 31.70 2.19
C GLU A 420 -9.24 31.06 0.80
N GLU A 421 -8.28 30.40 0.15
CA GLU A 421 -8.52 29.70 -1.13
C GLU A 421 -7.59 28.47 -1.34
N LEU A 422 -8.23 27.36 -1.76
CA LEU A 422 -7.74 26.21 -2.55
C LEU A 422 -6.95 25.05 -1.93
N PHE A 423 -7.39 23.86 -2.35
CA PHE A 423 -6.80 22.50 -2.24
C PHE A 423 -6.95 21.81 -0.86
N GLU A 424 -7.93 20.90 -0.79
CA GLU A 424 -8.03 19.90 0.29
C GLU A 424 -7.34 18.62 -0.21
N HIS A 425 -6.14 18.33 0.28
CA HIS A 425 -5.59 16.98 0.21
C HIS A 425 -5.62 16.37 1.61
N ALA A 426 -6.12 15.14 1.70
CA ALA A 426 -6.05 14.34 2.91
C ALA A 426 -4.85 13.40 2.81
N ALA A 427 -3.99 13.48 3.81
CA ALA A 427 -2.72 12.77 3.87
C ALA A 427 -2.51 12.11 5.22
N ILE A 428 -1.74 11.03 5.23
CA ILE A 428 -1.27 10.39 6.45
C ILE A 428 0.19 10.78 6.65
N TYR A 429 0.51 11.24 7.85
CA TYR A 429 1.86 11.60 8.25
C TYR A 429 2.37 10.64 9.31
N ASP A 430 3.60 10.18 9.15
CA ASP A 430 4.39 9.57 10.22
C ASP A 430 5.02 10.71 11.03
N ILE A 431 4.72 10.72 12.33
CA ILE A 431 5.14 11.75 13.29
C ILE A 431 6.14 11.22 14.31
N THR A 432 6.68 10.02 14.08
CA THR A 432 7.70 9.40 14.92
C THR A 432 9.05 10.12 14.74
N THR A 433 9.80 10.29 15.84
CA THR A 433 11.03 11.11 15.88
C THR A 433 12.33 10.31 15.77
N ASP A 434 12.24 9.02 15.47
CA ASP A 434 13.34 8.05 15.45
C ASP A 434 14.17 8.07 14.15
N ASP A 435 13.63 8.62 13.05
CA ASP A 435 14.38 8.78 11.80
C ASP A 435 15.15 10.11 11.76
N TRP A 436 16.41 10.07 11.32
CA TRP A 436 17.19 11.25 11.02
C TRP A 436 17.02 11.65 9.53
N PRO A 437 16.70 12.93 9.23
CA PRO A 437 16.36 14.01 10.16
C PRO A 437 14.95 13.91 10.75
N ARG A 438 14.79 14.46 11.96
CA ARG A 438 13.52 14.61 12.67
C ARG A 438 12.56 15.54 11.94
N THR A 439 11.83 15.01 10.96
CA THR A 439 10.78 15.71 10.22
C THR A 439 9.59 14.77 10.01
N MET A 440 8.37 15.30 10.17
CA MET A 440 7.16 14.58 9.77
C MET A 440 7.28 14.12 8.33
N THR A 441 6.86 12.89 8.05
CA THR A 441 7.01 12.27 6.74
C THR A 441 5.65 11.92 6.18
N VAL A 442 5.35 12.38 4.96
CA VAL A 442 4.12 11.96 4.26
C VAL A 442 4.24 10.49 3.85
N VAL A 443 3.26 9.68 4.23
CA VAL A 443 3.23 8.23 3.99
C VAL A 443 1.96 7.75 3.29
N GLY A 444 0.97 8.63 3.12
CA GLY A 444 -0.23 8.32 2.33
C GLY A 444 -0.97 9.55 1.81
N LEU A 445 -1.66 9.38 0.68
CA LEU A 445 -2.48 10.41 0.00
C LEU A 445 -3.82 9.77 -0.44
N SER A 446 -4.96 10.30 0.02
CA SER A 446 -6.28 9.68 -0.19
C SER A 446 -7.15 10.32 -1.28
N SER A 447 -6.87 11.57 -1.66
CA SER A 447 -7.50 12.28 -2.78
C SER A 447 -6.94 13.70 -2.86
N ILE A 448 -6.64 14.18 -4.07
CA ILE A 448 -6.36 15.58 -4.36
C ILE A 448 -7.52 16.09 -5.21
N GLY A 449 -8.45 16.81 -4.58
CA GLY A 449 -9.50 17.52 -5.30
C GLY A 449 -9.05 18.94 -5.59
N THR A 450 -9.11 19.37 -6.85
CA THR A 450 -9.04 20.80 -7.18
C THR A 450 -10.31 21.49 -6.69
N ALA A 451 -10.15 22.58 -5.94
CA ALA A 451 -11.27 23.34 -5.40
C ALA A 451 -10.95 24.84 -5.40
N PRO A 452 -11.46 25.61 -6.36
CA PRO A 452 -11.42 27.06 -6.25
C PRO A 452 -12.50 27.56 -5.28
N VAL A 453 -12.06 28.44 -4.36
CA VAL A 453 -12.80 29.50 -3.63
C VAL A 453 -13.45 29.19 -2.25
N ARG A 454 -13.24 30.19 -1.36
CA ARG A 454 -13.74 30.51 0.01
C ARG A 454 -15.06 29.87 0.46
N GLY A 455 -15.06 29.32 1.68
CA GLY A 455 -16.25 29.02 2.48
C GLY A 455 -15.93 28.13 3.69
N ASN A 456 -16.13 28.64 4.91
CA ASN A 456 -15.70 28.02 6.16
C ASN A 456 -16.76 27.03 6.68
N VAL A 457 -16.85 25.81 6.11
CA VAL A 457 -17.71 24.75 6.66
C VAL A 457 -17.13 23.38 6.29
N GLY A 458 -16.56 22.67 7.26
CA GLY A 458 -15.99 21.32 7.08
C GLY A 458 -14.96 20.98 8.18
N LEU A 459 -14.27 21.98 8.70
CA LEU A 459 -13.37 21.82 9.85
C LEU A 459 -14.20 21.69 11.13
N SER A 460 -14.23 20.49 11.70
CA SER A 460 -14.86 20.25 12.99
C SER A 460 -13.99 20.79 14.12
N PHE A 461 -14.19 22.06 14.49
CA PHE A 461 -13.43 22.68 15.59
C PHE A 461 -13.63 21.95 16.92
N GLY A 462 -12.55 21.36 17.45
CA GLY A 462 -12.43 20.93 18.85
C GLY A 462 -11.56 19.70 19.03
N SER A 463 -12.05 18.57 19.53
CA SER A 463 -11.28 17.32 19.53
C SER A 463 -11.17 16.73 18.10
N CYS A 464 -10.13 15.95 17.80
CA CYS A 464 -10.01 15.23 16.52
C CYS A 464 -10.90 13.98 16.48
N ASN A 465 -11.11 13.37 15.31
CA ASN A 465 -11.84 12.10 15.16
C ASN A 465 -11.07 10.95 15.79
N ASN A 466 -11.75 9.94 16.32
CA ASN A 466 -11.07 8.74 16.79
C ASN A 466 -10.41 7.99 15.62
N ALA A 467 -9.21 7.48 15.89
CA ALA A 467 -8.54 6.49 15.05
C ALA A 467 -8.62 5.15 15.77
N VAL A 468 -9.45 4.27 15.24
CA VAL A 468 -9.90 3.04 15.89
C VAL A 468 -9.05 1.87 15.41
N LYS A 469 -8.51 1.08 16.33
CA LYS A 469 -7.80 -0.16 16.03
C LYS A 469 -8.84 -1.25 15.75
N ILE A 470 -8.92 -1.70 14.50
CA ILE A 470 -9.79 -2.84 14.10
C ILE A 470 -9.10 -4.17 14.44
N ASP A 471 -7.78 -4.20 14.30
CA ASP A 471 -6.91 -5.27 14.75
C ASP A 471 -5.51 -4.70 15.09
N THR A 472 -4.52 -5.56 15.27
CA THR A 472 -3.14 -5.16 15.63
C THR A 472 -2.39 -4.33 14.57
N ARG A 473 -2.84 -4.32 13.30
CA ARG A 473 -2.22 -3.66 12.14
C ARG A 473 -3.20 -2.87 11.27
N THR A 474 -4.48 -2.85 11.61
CA THR A 474 -5.51 -2.15 10.85
C THR A 474 -6.11 -1.01 11.66
N ILE A 475 -6.08 0.21 11.11
CA ILE A 475 -6.67 1.42 11.69
C ILE A 475 -7.82 1.90 10.83
N ARG A 476 -8.89 2.36 11.45
CA ARG A 476 -10.01 3.03 10.78
C ARG A 476 -10.27 4.40 11.40
N TYR A 477 -10.55 5.39 10.57
CA TYR A 477 -11.03 6.69 11.03
C TYR A 477 -12.05 7.27 10.05
N MET A 478 -12.91 8.15 10.54
CA MET A 478 -13.87 8.89 9.70
C MET A 478 -13.23 10.15 9.12
N THR A 479 -13.55 10.45 7.87
CA THR A 479 -13.19 11.72 7.23
C THR A 479 -14.30 12.19 6.30
N SER A 480 -14.23 13.45 5.89
CA SER A 480 -15.18 14.07 4.97
C SER A 480 -14.68 13.97 3.53
N LEU A 481 -15.59 13.69 2.61
CA LEU A 481 -15.35 13.71 1.17
C LEU A 481 -16.27 14.75 0.53
N LEU A 482 -15.69 15.70 -0.20
CA LEU A 482 -16.47 16.66 -0.98
C LEU A 482 -17.19 15.94 -2.14
N THR A 483 -18.50 16.13 -2.25
CA THR A 483 -19.33 15.45 -3.26
C THR A 483 -19.89 16.38 -4.33
N GLN A 484 -20.18 17.64 -3.97
CA GLN A 484 -20.79 18.59 -4.89
C GLN A 484 -20.48 20.03 -4.48
N TYR A 485 -20.19 20.87 -5.48
CA TYR A 485 -20.25 22.32 -5.37
C TYR A 485 -21.67 22.79 -5.72
N LEU A 486 -22.27 23.58 -4.84
CA LEU A 486 -23.54 24.26 -5.08
C LEU A 486 -23.30 25.74 -5.39
N SER A 487 -24.28 26.43 -5.98
CA SER A 487 -24.18 27.87 -6.24
C SER A 487 -24.05 28.66 -4.95
N GLY A 488 -23.18 29.66 -4.90
CA GLY A 488 -23.12 30.62 -3.78
C GLY A 488 -22.36 30.14 -2.53
N GLN A 489 -21.11 29.67 -2.67
CA GLN A 489 -20.23 29.24 -1.57
C GLN A 489 -20.71 28.02 -0.76
N THR A 490 -21.73 27.32 -1.23
CA THR A 490 -22.29 26.15 -0.55
C THR A 490 -21.61 24.85 -1.02
N ARG A 491 -21.23 23.99 -0.08
CA ARG A 491 -20.55 22.70 -0.31
C ARG A 491 -21.37 21.55 0.26
N ARG A 492 -21.33 20.39 -0.39
CA ARG A 492 -21.88 19.14 0.14
C ARG A 492 -20.80 18.12 0.41
N TYR A 493 -20.74 17.68 1.66
CA TYR A 493 -19.81 16.65 2.09
C TYR A 493 -20.54 15.34 2.38
N ALA A 494 -19.96 14.23 1.94
CA ALA A 494 -20.26 12.89 2.40
C ALA A 494 -19.27 12.50 3.49
N GLN A 495 -19.64 11.52 4.30
CA GLN A 495 -18.72 10.94 5.29
C GLN A 495 -18.31 9.56 4.86
N VAL A 496 -17.00 9.34 4.94
CA VAL A 496 -16.34 8.13 4.49
C VAL A 496 -15.47 7.59 5.62
N ALA A 497 -15.30 6.28 5.64
CA ALA A 497 -14.35 5.61 6.52
C ALA A 497 -13.09 5.30 5.71
N ALA A 498 -11.95 5.83 6.16
CA ALA A 498 -10.64 5.41 5.69
C ALA A 498 -10.17 4.26 6.57
N THR A 499 -9.80 3.13 5.95
CA THR A 499 -9.21 1.97 6.63
C THR A 499 -7.80 1.76 6.09
N LEU A 500 -6.81 1.87 6.98
CA LEU A 500 -5.38 1.69 6.72
C LEU A 500 -4.96 0.32 7.22
N ASP A 501 -4.48 -0.53 6.33
CA ASP A 501 -3.99 -1.88 6.62
C ASP A 501 -2.46 -1.89 6.48
N PHE A 502 -1.77 -1.86 7.62
CA PHE A 502 -0.31 -1.92 7.65
C PHE A 502 0.20 -3.33 7.33
N SER A 503 -0.62 -4.38 7.37
CA SER A 503 -0.18 -5.71 6.92
C SER A 503 0.00 -5.79 5.39
N ALA A 504 -0.71 -4.95 4.64
CA ALA A 504 -0.73 -4.91 3.18
C ALA A 504 0.03 -3.70 2.57
N ALA A 505 1.28 -3.49 2.94
CA ALA A 505 2.15 -2.45 2.35
C ALA A 505 2.49 -2.71 0.86
N PRO A 506 3.21 -1.79 0.18
CA PRO A 506 3.37 -1.86 -1.26
C PRO A 506 4.18 -3.08 -1.69
N GLU A 507 3.76 -3.65 -2.82
CA GLU A 507 4.36 -4.84 -3.41
C GLU A 507 4.54 -4.70 -4.93
N ALA A 508 4.02 -3.63 -5.53
CA ALA A 508 4.14 -3.34 -6.95
C ALA A 508 5.13 -2.19 -7.19
N ALA A 509 6.06 -2.41 -8.11
CA ALA A 509 6.94 -1.40 -8.65
C ALA A 509 7.07 -1.62 -10.17
N VAL A 510 7.18 -0.53 -10.92
CA VAL A 510 7.39 -0.60 -12.37
C VAL A 510 8.42 0.44 -12.80
N VAL A 511 9.27 0.06 -13.75
CA VAL A 511 10.26 0.94 -14.34
C VAL A 511 9.67 1.58 -15.58
N HIS A 512 9.78 2.90 -15.66
CA HIS A 512 9.33 3.68 -16.79
C HIS A 512 10.35 4.79 -17.09
N GLY A 513 10.90 4.82 -18.31
CA GLY A 513 11.87 5.83 -18.70
C GLY A 513 13.19 5.79 -17.90
N GLY A 514 13.53 4.65 -17.30
CA GLY A 514 14.70 4.52 -16.43
C GLY A 514 14.40 4.80 -14.96
N GLY A 515 13.44 5.67 -14.62
CA GLY A 515 12.93 5.81 -13.24
C GLY A 515 11.97 4.70 -12.84
N ALA A 516 11.66 4.58 -11.55
CA ALA A 516 10.70 3.60 -11.03
C ALA A 516 9.52 4.29 -10.33
N VAL A 517 8.31 3.82 -10.65
CA VAL A 517 7.08 4.14 -9.94
C VAL A 517 6.77 2.99 -8.99
N ILE A 518 6.51 3.31 -7.72
CA ILE A 518 6.25 2.36 -6.65
C ILE A 518 4.85 2.64 -6.10
N GLY A 519 4.03 1.61 -5.98
CA GLY A 519 2.69 1.72 -5.40
C GLY A 519 2.70 1.91 -3.87
N GLY A 520 1.52 1.97 -3.26
CA GLY A 520 1.33 2.06 -1.80
C GLY A 520 0.22 3.03 -1.40
N GLY A 521 0.12 3.31 -0.10
CA GLY A 521 -0.75 4.38 0.42
C GLY A 521 -0.42 5.76 -0.14
N MET A 522 0.78 5.94 -0.71
CA MET A 522 1.20 7.03 -1.58
C MET A 522 2.01 6.44 -2.73
N VAL A 523 1.85 6.97 -3.93
CA VAL A 523 2.68 6.58 -5.08
C VAL A 523 4.03 7.30 -5.02
N THR A 524 5.10 6.53 -5.08
CA THR A 524 6.48 7.02 -4.93
C THR A 524 7.22 6.93 -6.25
N TRP A 525 8.07 7.92 -6.53
CA TRP A 525 9.03 7.95 -7.62
C TRP A 525 10.45 7.69 -7.10
N TYR A 526 11.22 6.91 -7.85
CA TYR A 526 12.64 6.66 -7.58
C TYR A 526 13.47 6.87 -8.85
N ALA A 527 14.38 7.85 -8.79
CA ALA A 527 15.26 8.22 -9.91
C ALA A 527 16.73 7.85 -9.71
N GLY A 528 17.13 7.30 -8.55
CA GLY A 528 18.48 6.76 -8.33
C GLY A 528 19.16 7.16 -7.03
N ALA A 529 18.89 8.34 -6.46
CA ALA A 529 19.48 8.70 -5.16
C ALA A 529 18.49 8.62 -4.01
N ARG A 530 17.23 8.97 -4.23
CA ARG A 530 16.20 8.92 -3.19
C ARG A 530 14.78 8.66 -3.71
N THR A 531 13.91 8.26 -2.80
CA THR A 531 12.46 8.16 -3.00
C THR A 531 11.79 9.52 -2.78
N GLU A 532 10.87 9.90 -3.67
CA GLU A 532 10.06 11.11 -3.57
C GLU A 532 8.59 10.80 -3.87
N GLU A 533 7.64 11.61 -3.40
CA GLU A 533 6.26 11.49 -3.88
C GLU A 533 6.16 11.74 -5.40
N LEU A 534 5.31 10.98 -6.10
CA LEU A 534 5.09 11.19 -7.53
C LEU A 534 4.21 12.44 -7.75
N GLY A 535 4.73 13.42 -8.48
CA GLY A 535 4.08 14.74 -8.61
C GLY A 535 4.22 15.59 -7.35
N TRP A 536 3.51 16.72 -7.32
CA TRP A 536 3.47 17.62 -6.15
C TRP A 536 2.10 17.54 -5.47
N PRO A 537 2.03 17.41 -4.13
CA PRO A 537 0.75 17.33 -3.42
C PRO A 537 -0.12 18.59 -3.58
N THR A 538 0.50 19.77 -3.72
CA THR A 538 -0.19 21.06 -3.89
C THR A 538 0.53 21.96 -4.89
N ALA A 539 -0.20 22.94 -5.43
CA ALA A 539 0.39 24.09 -6.12
C ALA A 539 1.11 25.03 -5.14
N PRO A 540 1.95 25.96 -5.62
CA PRO A 540 2.39 27.10 -4.81
C PRO A 540 1.20 27.95 -4.38
N ILE A 541 1.14 28.28 -3.09
CA ILE A 541 0.04 29.05 -2.51
C ILE A 541 0.56 30.40 -2.04
N LEU A 542 -0.10 31.47 -2.49
CA LEU A 542 0.22 32.83 -2.09
C LEU A 542 -0.39 33.14 -0.72
N GLY A 543 0.44 33.47 0.26
CA GLY A 543 0.02 33.83 1.62
C GLY A 543 -0.32 35.31 1.80
N ALA A 544 0.27 36.19 0.97
CA ALA A 544 -0.09 37.60 0.90
C ALA A 544 0.35 38.21 -0.44
N ALA A 545 -0.45 39.17 -0.93
CA ALA A 545 -0.14 40.00 -2.11
C ALA A 545 1.00 41.00 -1.80
N PRO A 546 1.68 41.56 -2.81
CA PRO A 546 3.05 42.03 -2.69
C PRO A 546 3.27 43.23 -1.77
N ALA A 547 4.45 43.29 -1.16
CA ALA A 547 5.02 44.53 -0.63
C ALA A 547 5.95 45.10 -1.71
N THR A 548 5.58 46.25 -2.30
CA THR A 548 6.40 46.89 -3.34
C THR A 548 7.75 47.34 -2.77
N SER A 549 8.85 46.81 -3.28
CA SER A 549 10.19 47.32 -2.98
C SER A 549 10.58 48.41 -3.98
N ILE A 550 10.80 49.64 -3.50
CA ILE A 550 11.09 50.81 -4.34
C ILE A 550 12.60 50.87 -4.60
N ILE A 551 13.06 50.14 -5.61
CA ILE A 551 14.34 50.40 -6.28
C ILE A 551 14.05 50.28 -7.78
N GLY A 552 14.20 51.36 -8.53
CA GLY A 552 13.46 51.56 -9.78
C GLY A 552 13.99 50.82 -11.03
N GLY A 553 13.04 50.24 -11.81
CA GLY A 553 13.00 50.31 -13.28
C GLY A 553 13.01 49.04 -14.16
N GLY A 554 11.93 48.22 -14.24
CA GLY A 554 11.86 47.08 -15.19
C GLY A 554 10.45 46.64 -15.70
N ILE A 555 9.43 46.64 -14.85
CA ILE A 555 8.03 46.30 -15.17
C ILE A 555 7.22 47.60 -15.33
N PRO A 556 6.61 47.87 -16.49
CA PRO A 556 5.78 49.06 -16.68
C PRO A 556 4.62 49.11 -15.69
N ALA A 557 4.18 50.33 -15.34
CA ALA A 557 2.97 50.49 -14.53
C ALA A 557 1.75 49.90 -15.29
N GLY A 558 0.96 49.08 -14.60
CA GLY A 558 -0.12 48.32 -15.21
C GLY A 558 -0.63 47.20 -14.32
N THR A 559 -1.71 46.56 -14.76
CA THR A 559 -2.27 45.39 -14.10
C THR A 559 -1.84 44.13 -14.86
N TYR A 560 -1.23 43.19 -14.15
CA TYR A 560 -0.71 41.94 -14.71
C TYR A 560 -1.27 40.75 -13.95
N GLN A 561 -1.45 39.62 -14.63
CA GLN A 561 -1.80 38.35 -13.99
C GLN A 561 -0.55 37.50 -13.79
N TRP A 562 -0.46 36.82 -12.66
CA TRP A 562 0.65 35.95 -12.28
C TRP A 562 0.16 34.58 -11.87
N GLN A 563 0.95 33.54 -12.19
CA GLN A 563 0.77 32.15 -11.77
C GLN A 563 2.12 31.55 -11.38
N TRP A 564 2.09 30.52 -10.54
CA TRP A 564 3.31 29.86 -10.05
C TRP A 564 3.21 28.34 -10.12
N CYS A 565 4.34 27.68 -10.38
CA CYS A 565 4.48 26.22 -10.32
C CYS A 565 5.69 25.83 -9.46
N TYR A 566 5.60 24.69 -8.77
CA TYR A 566 6.79 24.01 -8.27
C TYR A 566 7.42 23.22 -9.40
N GLU A 567 8.73 23.36 -9.57
CA GLU A 567 9.53 22.55 -10.48
C GLU A 567 10.73 21.96 -9.74
N SER A 568 11.07 20.70 -10.04
CA SER A 568 12.35 20.11 -9.70
C SER A 568 12.81 19.19 -10.82
N GLN A 569 14.13 19.05 -10.97
CA GLN A 569 14.72 18.08 -11.88
C GLN A 569 15.38 16.96 -11.09
N ASP A 570 15.13 15.70 -11.46
CA ASP A 570 15.72 14.53 -10.79
C ASP A 570 17.11 14.13 -11.33
N GLU A 571 17.74 13.12 -10.72
CA GLU A 571 19.10 12.68 -11.06
C GLU A 571 19.20 12.03 -12.44
N ARG A 572 18.06 11.65 -13.02
CA ARG A 572 17.93 11.12 -14.39
C ARG A 572 17.50 12.20 -15.39
N GLY A 573 17.35 13.44 -14.94
CA GLY A 573 17.03 14.59 -15.78
C GLY A 573 15.54 14.80 -16.04
N TYR A 574 14.65 14.02 -15.41
CA TYR A 574 13.21 14.22 -15.52
C TYR A 574 12.74 15.43 -14.72
N TRP A 575 11.86 16.22 -15.33
CA TRP A 575 11.19 17.33 -14.68
C TRP A 575 9.94 16.86 -13.94
N HIS A 576 9.78 17.36 -12.71
CA HIS A 576 8.61 17.21 -11.87
C HIS A 576 7.95 18.57 -11.72
N ARG A 577 6.71 18.71 -12.18
CA ARG A 577 5.97 19.98 -12.20
C ARG A 577 4.70 19.87 -11.37
N SER A 578 4.32 20.89 -10.61
CA SER A 578 3.02 20.93 -9.94
C SER A 578 1.92 21.39 -10.90
N MET A 579 0.66 21.29 -10.48
CA MET A 579 -0.39 22.12 -11.07
C MET A 579 -0.06 23.60 -10.86
N PRO A 580 -0.44 24.49 -11.80
CA PRO A 580 -0.28 25.93 -11.62
C PRO A 580 -1.17 26.43 -10.48
N SER A 581 -0.70 27.43 -9.75
CA SER A 581 -1.56 28.19 -8.85
C SER A 581 -2.66 28.91 -9.65
N PRO A 582 -3.77 29.31 -9.01
CA PRO A 582 -4.70 30.23 -9.67
C PRO A 582 -4.03 31.54 -10.05
N ALA A 583 -4.57 32.17 -11.10
CA ALA A 583 -4.09 33.45 -11.57
C ALA A 583 -4.41 34.55 -10.56
N VAL A 584 -3.38 35.27 -10.12
CA VAL A 584 -3.50 36.42 -9.21
C VAL A 584 -3.27 37.70 -9.98
N GLU A 585 -4.18 38.65 -9.83
CA GLU A 585 -4.04 39.99 -10.40
C GLU A 585 -3.16 40.87 -9.50
N VAL A 586 -2.13 41.48 -10.09
CA VAL A 586 -1.15 42.34 -9.41
C VAL A 586 -1.09 43.68 -10.13
N VAL A 587 -1.30 44.76 -9.37
CA VAL A 587 -1.22 46.13 -9.87
C VAL A 587 0.17 46.70 -9.57
N ILE A 588 0.91 47.00 -10.63
CA ILE A 588 2.21 47.66 -10.56
C ILE A 588 1.97 49.16 -10.59
N ALA A 589 2.18 49.82 -9.45
CA ALA A 589 2.04 51.27 -9.31
C ALA A 589 3.15 52.03 -10.06
N ALA A 590 2.90 53.29 -10.41
CA ALA A 590 3.94 54.16 -10.97
C ALA A 590 4.83 54.73 -9.85
N PRO A 591 6.16 54.92 -10.07
CA PRO A 591 6.92 54.63 -11.30
C PRO A 591 7.22 53.13 -11.51
N PRO A 592 7.58 52.68 -12.73
CA PRO A 592 7.93 51.28 -13.01
C PRO A 592 8.91 50.66 -11.99
N ASN A 593 8.57 49.48 -11.45
CA ASN A 593 9.39 48.73 -10.48
C ASN A 593 10.33 47.76 -11.19
N ASP A 594 11.48 47.40 -10.62
CA ASP A 594 12.34 46.32 -11.15
C ASP A 594 11.92 44.93 -10.69
N SER A 595 11.34 44.84 -9.50
CA SER A 595 11.05 43.59 -8.83
C SER A 595 9.74 43.62 -8.05
N GLU A 596 9.16 42.45 -7.86
CA GLU A 596 8.00 42.25 -6.98
C GLU A 596 8.30 41.15 -5.96
N ASP A 597 7.86 41.40 -4.72
CA ASP A 597 8.06 40.50 -3.59
C ASP A 597 6.75 39.77 -3.33
N PHE A 598 6.75 38.45 -3.49
CA PHE A 598 5.60 37.61 -3.16
C PHE A 598 5.91 36.75 -1.94
N VAL A 599 4.90 36.60 -1.07
CA VAL A 599 5.01 35.79 0.14
C VAL A 599 4.21 34.52 -0.05
N PHE A 600 4.89 33.39 -0.16
CA PHE A 600 4.27 32.07 -0.28
C PHE A 600 4.10 31.41 1.07
N LEU A 601 3.05 30.60 1.19
CA LEU A 601 2.95 29.62 2.25
C LEU A 601 3.97 28.50 2.01
N THR A 602 4.59 28.03 3.09
CA THR A 602 5.56 26.93 3.00
C THR A 602 4.88 25.63 2.59
N LEU A 603 5.53 24.85 1.71
CA LEU A 603 5.04 23.53 1.31
C LEU A 603 4.86 22.63 2.56
N PRO A 604 3.71 21.93 2.70
CA PRO A 604 3.54 20.90 3.74
C PRO A 604 4.61 19.82 3.69
N ALA A 605 4.66 18.97 4.74
CA ALA A 605 5.64 17.90 4.83
C ALA A 605 5.67 17.01 3.56
N SER A 606 6.83 16.93 2.91
CA SER A 606 7.11 16.24 1.64
C SER A 606 8.34 15.32 1.77
N LEU A 607 8.43 14.25 0.97
CA LEU A 607 9.62 13.38 0.91
C LEU A 607 10.80 14.02 0.17
N ARG A 608 10.56 15.12 -0.57
CA ARG A 608 11.61 15.83 -1.35
C ARG A 608 12.66 16.51 -0.47
N TRP A 609 12.50 16.46 0.86
CA TRP A 609 13.45 16.94 1.86
C TRP A 609 14.27 15.82 2.50
N GLY A 610 15.60 15.91 2.43
CA GLY A 610 16.52 15.11 3.25
C GLY A 610 17.57 16.00 3.91
N ALA A 611 17.81 15.83 5.22
CA ALA A 611 18.89 16.57 5.86
C ALA A 611 20.23 16.09 5.32
N GLY A 612 20.96 17.00 4.68
CA GLY A 612 22.20 16.69 3.96
C GLY A 612 22.03 16.59 2.45
N SER A 613 20.80 16.63 1.91
CA SER A 613 20.61 16.67 0.45
C SER A 613 20.84 18.08 -0.09
N THR A 614 22.02 18.34 -0.64
CA THR A 614 22.26 19.43 -1.61
C THR A 614 21.73 19.07 -3.01
N GLY A 615 20.71 18.21 -3.12
CA GLY A 615 20.53 17.34 -4.30
C GLY A 615 19.55 17.78 -5.39
N HIS A 616 18.47 18.51 -5.09
CA HIS A 616 17.54 18.96 -6.13
C HIS A 616 17.23 20.44 -5.96
N ASP A 617 17.40 21.20 -7.02
CA ASP A 617 16.91 22.57 -7.13
C ASP A 617 15.39 22.53 -7.35
N SER A 618 14.66 22.16 -6.30
CA SER A 618 13.24 22.48 -6.22
C SER A 618 13.12 23.99 -6.23
N ALA A 619 12.24 24.54 -7.06
CA ALA A 619 12.05 25.97 -7.19
C ALA A 619 10.58 26.33 -7.42
N ILE A 620 10.19 27.51 -6.96
CA ILE A 620 8.97 28.18 -7.42
C ILE A 620 9.34 28.94 -8.68
N ILE A 621 8.63 28.62 -9.75
CA ILE A 621 8.73 29.29 -11.04
C ILE A 621 7.54 30.22 -11.19
N ALA A 622 7.81 31.50 -11.42
CA ALA A 622 6.78 32.50 -11.69
C ALA A 622 6.52 32.60 -13.18
N TYR A 623 5.24 32.72 -13.52
CA TYR A 623 4.73 33.00 -14.85
C TYR A 623 3.89 34.27 -14.78
N ARG A 624 4.06 35.17 -15.74
CA ARG A 624 3.26 36.39 -15.85
C ARG A 624 2.50 36.38 -17.18
N ALA A 625 1.30 36.93 -17.25
CA ALA A 625 0.61 37.17 -18.51
C ALA A 625 0.93 38.56 -19.08
N GLY A 626 1.15 38.64 -20.38
CA GLY A 626 1.29 39.88 -21.13
C GLY A 626 -0.05 40.39 -21.67
N ALA A 627 0.00 41.38 -22.55
CA ALA A 627 -1.19 41.89 -23.24
C ALA A 627 -1.88 40.84 -24.13
N ASP A 628 -1.18 39.76 -24.49
CA ASP A 628 -1.69 38.62 -25.26
C ASP A 628 -2.32 37.53 -24.38
N ALA A 629 -2.41 37.76 -23.06
CA ALA A 629 -2.95 36.83 -22.06
C ALA A 629 -2.21 35.48 -21.96
N VAL A 630 -1.02 35.36 -22.56
CA VAL A 630 -0.18 34.16 -22.50
C VAL A 630 0.78 34.25 -21.30
N PHE A 631 0.74 33.26 -20.42
CA PHE A 631 1.61 33.12 -19.26
C PHE A 631 3.00 32.65 -19.69
N ARG A 632 4.04 33.48 -19.48
CA ARG A 632 5.43 33.12 -19.79
C ARG A 632 6.32 33.16 -18.55
N ARG A 633 7.29 32.24 -18.53
CA ARG A 633 8.25 32.06 -17.44
C ARG A 633 9.09 33.32 -17.21
N VAL A 634 9.22 33.70 -15.94
CA VAL A 634 10.06 34.80 -15.44
C VAL A 634 11.35 34.23 -14.83
N THR A 635 12.49 34.94 -14.98
CA THR A 635 13.81 34.52 -14.50
C THR A 635 14.40 35.57 -13.53
N PRO A 636 15.09 35.19 -12.44
CA PRO A 636 15.51 33.83 -12.06
C PRO A 636 14.43 33.01 -11.33
N PRO A 637 14.52 31.66 -11.39
CA PRO A 637 13.73 30.79 -10.52
C PRO A 637 14.13 30.99 -9.05
N ILE A 638 13.18 30.81 -8.12
CA ILE A 638 13.46 30.92 -6.68
C ILE A 638 13.54 29.54 -6.06
N ARG A 639 14.70 29.21 -5.51
CA ARG A 639 14.93 27.92 -4.85
C ARG A 639 14.01 27.75 -3.65
N VAL A 640 13.33 26.61 -3.61
CA VAL A 640 12.48 26.16 -2.52
C VAL A 640 13.23 25.12 -1.72
N VAL A 641 13.05 25.23 -0.42
CA VAL A 641 13.55 24.29 0.58
C VAL A 641 12.28 23.67 1.19
N PRO A 642 11.84 22.49 0.72
CA PRO A 642 10.70 21.79 1.31
C PRO A 642 10.89 21.58 2.82
N ASN A 643 9.81 21.51 3.60
CA ASN A 643 9.86 21.26 5.04
C ASN A 643 10.68 22.28 5.85
N ILE A 644 10.86 23.50 5.34
CA ILE A 644 11.53 24.58 6.07
C ILE A 644 10.69 24.98 7.30
N ARG A 645 11.33 25.19 8.46
CA ARG A 645 10.67 25.52 9.74
C ARG A 645 10.09 26.93 9.81
N THR A 646 9.94 27.60 8.67
CA THR A 646 9.36 28.95 8.56
C THR A 646 7.95 28.88 8.00
N ALA A 647 7.04 29.72 8.50
CA ALA A 647 5.65 29.74 8.08
C ALA A 647 5.45 30.23 6.62
N THR A 648 6.37 31.07 6.14
CA THR A 648 6.29 31.67 4.81
C THR A 648 7.66 31.76 4.16
N LEU A 649 7.66 31.74 2.83
CA LEU A 649 8.79 32.01 1.97
C LEU A 649 8.55 33.33 1.24
N THR A 650 9.28 34.38 1.60
CA THR A 650 9.33 35.61 0.81
C THR A 650 10.30 35.42 -0.33
N ALA A 651 9.87 35.75 -1.53
CA ALA A 651 10.65 35.56 -2.72
C ALA A 651 10.56 36.79 -3.62
N HIS A 652 11.71 37.18 -4.15
CA HIS A 652 11.93 38.42 -4.87
C HIS A 652 12.10 38.09 -6.36
N TRP A 653 11.14 38.48 -7.20
CA TRP A 653 11.23 38.26 -8.63
C TRP A 653 11.58 39.55 -9.35
N ILE A 654 12.58 39.46 -10.21
CA ILE A 654 12.90 40.48 -11.20
C ILE A 654 12.35 39.98 -12.52
N ASP A 655 11.62 40.80 -13.27
CA ASP A 655 10.97 40.40 -14.52
C ASP A 655 11.95 40.35 -15.72
N ILE A 656 13.04 39.59 -15.57
CA ILE A 656 14.03 39.41 -16.63
C ILE A 656 13.66 38.18 -17.45
N GLY A 657 13.78 38.30 -18.77
CA GLY A 657 13.62 37.18 -19.70
C GLY A 657 12.17 36.81 -20.06
N TYR A 658 11.16 37.45 -19.46
CA TYR A 658 9.73 37.16 -19.71
C TYR A 658 9.35 37.09 -21.20
N ALA A 659 9.81 38.05 -22.00
CA ALA A 659 9.45 38.13 -23.42
C ALA A 659 9.96 36.95 -24.27
N GLN A 660 10.98 36.22 -23.77
CA GLN A 660 11.55 35.03 -24.41
C GLN A 660 11.32 33.77 -23.55
N GLY A 661 10.55 33.89 -22.45
CA GLY A 661 10.27 32.79 -21.55
C GLY A 661 9.35 31.76 -22.21
N ALA A 662 9.59 30.48 -21.90
CA ALA A 662 8.70 29.41 -22.31
C ALA A 662 7.27 29.65 -21.74
N PRO A 663 6.22 29.32 -22.51
CA PRO A 663 4.85 29.41 -22.03
C PRO A 663 4.60 28.43 -20.88
N LEU A 664 3.62 28.74 -20.04
CA LEU A 664 3.09 27.79 -19.05
C LEU A 664 2.50 26.58 -19.78
N TYR A 665 2.76 25.37 -19.27
CA TYR A 665 2.40 24.13 -19.95
C TYR A 665 0.88 23.93 -20.11
N THR A 666 0.06 24.53 -19.24
CA THR A 666 -1.41 24.48 -19.32
C THR A 666 -2.01 25.58 -20.19
N ASP A 667 -1.20 26.52 -20.67
CA ASP A 667 -1.71 27.69 -21.36
C ASP A 667 -2.29 27.33 -22.74
N ALA A 668 -3.28 28.09 -23.20
CA ALA A 668 -4.00 27.85 -24.46
C ALA A 668 -4.56 26.43 -24.67
N GLY A 669 -4.73 25.63 -23.60
CA GLY A 669 -5.22 24.26 -23.69
C GLY A 669 -4.21 23.27 -24.27
N LEU A 670 -2.92 23.56 -24.18
CA LEU A 670 -1.85 22.68 -24.68
C LEU A 670 -1.77 21.35 -23.91
N GLU A 671 -1.88 21.41 -22.58
CA GLU A 671 -1.88 20.25 -21.69
C GLU A 671 -2.84 20.50 -20.51
N LEU A 672 -3.43 19.44 -19.95
CA LEU A 672 -4.11 19.53 -18.65
C LEU A 672 -3.09 19.69 -17.52
N GLU A 673 -3.50 20.25 -16.39
CA GLU A 673 -2.65 20.39 -15.21
C GLU A 673 -2.19 19.04 -14.65
N ASN A 674 -0.99 19.00 -14.06
CA ASN A 674 -0.49 17.83 -13.36
C ASN A 674 -0.92 17.84 -11.89
N ALA A 675 -1.58 16.80 -11.43
CA ALA A 675 -1.89 16.56 -10.03
C ALA A 675 -1.17 15.29 -9.55
N ALA A 676 -0.69 15.29 -8.30
CA ALA A 676 -0.21 14.04 -7.71
C ALA A 676 -1.37 13.02 -7.66
N PRO A 677 -1.11 11.75 -7.98
CA PRO A 677 -2.14 10.73 -7.89
C PRO A 677 -2.46 10.40 -6.43
N GLU A 678 -3.68 9.91 -6.20
CA GLU A 678 -4.04 9.22 -4.96
C GLU A 678 -3.16 7.96 -4.77
N GLY A 679 -2.97 7.52 -3.53
CA GLY A 679 -2.29 6.27 -3.22
C GLY A 679 -2.90 5.09 -3.97
N ALA A 680 -2.06 4.37 -4.72
CA ALA A 680 -2.45 3.26 -5.57
C ALA A 680 -1.56 2.06 -5.28
N LEU A 681 -2.15 0.90 -5.00
CA LEU A 681 -1.39 -0.33 -4.71
C LEU A 681 -0.77 -0.97 -5.94
N LEU A 682 -1.40 -0.81 -7.11
CA LEU A 682 -1.02 -1.47 -8.35
C LEU A 682 -0.46 -0.44 -9.32
N VAL A 683 0.69 -0.76 -9.89
CA VAL A 683 1.37 0.06 -10.89
C VAL A 683 1.80 -0.80 -12.08
N ARG A 684 1.62 -0.29 -13.30
CA ARG A 684 2.08 -0.97 -14.52
C ARG A 684 2.40 0.06 -15.61
N ALA A 685 3.44 -0.18 -16.39
CA ALA A 685 3.72 0.59 -17.60
C ALA A 685 3.02 -0.11 -18.77
N ILE A 686 2.17 0.61 -19.50
CA ILE A 686 1.41 0.08 -20.64
C ILE A 686 1.51 1.08 -21.79
N GLY A 687 2.25 0.71 -22.83
CA GLY A 687 2.57 1.61 -23.94
C GLY A 687 3.49 2.74 -23.48
N ASP A 688 3.07 3.98 -23.71
CA ASP A 688 3.77 5.22 -23.37
C ASP A 688 3.31 5.83 -22.02
N ARG A 689 2.60 5.06 -21.20
CA ARG A 689 1.95 5.55 -19.97
C ARG A 689 2.20 4.63 -18.79
N VAL A 690 2.04 5.21 -17.60
CA VAL A 690 1.94 4.49 -16.35
C VAL A 690 0.47 4.44 -15.92
N ASP A 691 -0.01 3.22 -15.71
CA ASP A 691 -1.34 2.90 -15.24
C ASP A 691 -1.29 2.58 -13.74
N LEU A 692 -2.24 3.15 -12.99
CA LEU A 692 -2.42 3.03 -11.56
C LEU A 692 -3.79 2.41 -11.24
N ALA A 693 -3.84 1.49 -10.28
CA ALA A 693 -5.08 0.91 -9.77
C ALA A 693 -4.92 0.46 -8.31
N GLY A 694 -5.98 -0.10 -7.72
CA GLY A 694 -5.97 -0.45 -6.31
C GLY A 694 -5.88 0.79 -5.41
N PHE A 695 -6.52 1.89 -5.85
CA PHE A 695 -6.73 3.10 -5.07
C PHE A 695 -7.55 2.82 -3.81
N TRP A 696 -7.70 3.83 -2.95
CA TRP A 696 -8.54 3.71 -1.76
C TRP A 696 -9.97 3.38 -2.18
N THR A 697 -10.41 3.96 -3.31
CA THR A 697 -11.57 3.48 -4.08
C THR A 697 -11.16 2.41 -5.08
N ARG A 698 -11.29 1.13 -4.71
CA ARG A 698 -10.73 -0.02 -5.46
C ARG A 698 -11.25 -0.24 -6.88
N SER A 699 -12.36 0.39 -7.29
CA SER A 699 -12.91 0.29 -8.65
C SER A 699 -12.34 1.31 -9.63
N ARG A 700 -11.56 2.29 -9.13
CA ARG A 700 -10.92 3.33 -9.95
C ARG A 700 -9.67 2.77 -10.63
N TRP A 701 -9.45 3.23 -11.85
CA TRP A 701 -8.23 3.08 -12.61
C TRP A 701 -7.85 4.45 -13.17
N GLN A 702 -6.57 4.80 -13.14
CA GLN A 702 -6.04 6.06 -13.64
C GLN A 702 -4.79 5.79 -14.46
N TYR A 703 -4.51 6.64 -15.44
CA TYR A 703 -3.35 6.54 -16.30
C TYR A 703 -2.66 7.89 -16.43
N SER A 704 -1.35 7.88 -16.64
CA SER A 704 -0.58 9.10 -16.83
C SER A 704 -0.87 9.74 -18.20
N LYS A 705 -0.44 10.99 -18.38
CA LYS A 705 -0.17 11.56 -19.70
C LYS A 705 0.83 10.69 -20.46
N GLY A 706 0.82 10.78 -21.79
CA GLY A 706 1.83 10.12 -22.62
C GLY A 706 3.21 10.70 -22.29
N VAL A 707 4.19 9.83 -22.03
CA VAL A 707 5.50 10.21 -21.50
C VAL A 707 6.58 10.24 -22.60
N VAL A 708 6.20 10.03 -23.86
CA VAL A 708 7.15 10.02 -24.99
C VAL A 708 7.50 11.45 -25.42
N PRO A 709 8.79 11.84 -25.37
CA PRO A 709 9.24 13.04 -26.06
C PRO A 709 9.11 12.80 -27.56
N ALA A 710 8.30 13.60 -28.26
CA ALA A 710 8.12 13.48 -29.70
C ALA A 710 9.41 13.84 -30.47
N THR A 711 10.35 14.55 -29.82
CA THR A 711 11.64 14.94 -30.40
C THR A 711 12.78 14.92 -29.37
N ALA A 712 14.03 14.80 -29.83
CA ALA A 712 15.22 14.87 -28.97
C ALA A 712 15.46 16.26 -28.31
N ALA A 713 14.64 17.26 -28.65
CA ALA A 713 14.67 18.60 -28.07
C ALA A 713 13.65 18.78 -26.93
N GLU A 714 12.72 17.84 -26.75
CA GLU A 714 11.75 17.89 -25.67
C GLU A 714 12.36 17.44 -24.35
N SER A 715 12.01 18.17 -23.29
CA SER A 715 12.49 17.86 -21.94
C SER A 715 11.82 16.59 -21.44
N LEU A 716 12.59 15.72 -20.78
CA LEU A 716 12.05 14.54 -20.11
C LEU A 716 11.17 15.00 -18.94
N VAL A 717 9.93 14.52 -18.86
CA VAL A 717 8.98 14.85 -17.78
C VAL A 717 8.56 13.55 -17.09
N ALA A 718 8.57 13.55 -15.75
CA ALA A 718 8.12 12.39 -14.98
C ALA A 718 6.63 12.08 -15.28
N PRO A 719 6.13 10.85 -15.04
CA PRO A 719 4.73 10.53 -15.31
C PRO A 719 3.76 11.50 -14.61
N GLU A 720 3.00 12.26 -15.40
CA GLU A 720 2.04 13.24 -14.91
C GLU A 720 0.62 12.70 -14.94
N PHE A 721 -0.18 13.01 -13.92
CA PHE A 721 -1.54 12.52 -13.75
C PHE A 721 -2.53 13.68 -13.68
N HIS A 722 -3.79 13.39 -14.02
CA HIS A 722 -4.88 14.34 -13.88
C HIS A 722 -6.17 13.58 -13.55
N GLU A 723 -7.13 14.22 -12.87
CA GLU A 723 -8.41 13.56 -12.52
C GLU A 723 -9.20 13.14 -13.76
N ALA A 724 -9.11 13.88 -14.87
CA ALA A 724 -9.76 13.54 -16.14
C ALA A 724 -9.21 12.26 -16.78
N PHE A 725 -8.01 11.82 -16.41
CA PHE A 725 -7.40 10.57 -16.88
C PHE A 725 -7.69 9.39 -15.95
N GLY A 726 -8.86 9.41 -15.31
CA GLY A 726 -9.39 8.33 -14.50
C GLY A 726 -10.68 7.77 -15.07
N LYS A 727 -10.83 6.44 -15.08
CA LYS A 727 -12.09 5.75 -15.35
C LYS A 727 -12.37 4.74 -14.25
N ALA A 728 -13.59 4.24 -14.17
CA ALA A 728 -13.98 3.24 -13.17
C ALA A 728 -14.55 2.00 -13.86
N LEU A 729 -14.29 0.84 -13.26
CA LEU A 729 -15.03 -0.39 -13.58
C LEU A 729 -16.47 -0.31 -13.06
N PRO A 730 -17.38 -1.18 -13.55
CA PRO A 730 -18.72 -1.32 -12.98
C PRO A 730 -18.70 -1.47 -11.45
N ILE A 731 -19.74 -0.92 -10.80
CA ILE A 731 -19.84 -0.82 -9.34
C ILE A 731 -19.58 -2.19 -8.68
N GLY A 732 -18.79 -2.18 -7.61
CA GLY A 732 -18.49 -3.36 -6.78
C GLY A 732 -17.34 -4.24 -7.30
N LYS A 733 -16.71 -3.90 -8.44
CA LYS A 733 -15.54 -4.62 -8.95
C LYS A 733 -14.25 -3.95 -8.47
N SER A 734 -13.49 -4.65 -7.63
CA SER A 734 -12.16 -4.20 -7.19
C SER A 734 -11.10 -4.73 -8.14
N ILE A 735 -10.21 -3.85 -8.61
CA ILE A 735 -9.07 -4.24 -9.45
C ILE A 735 -8.03 -4.91 -8.56
N THR A 736 -7.63 -6.12 -8.94
CA THR A 736 -6.65 -6.96 -8.26
C THR A 736 -5.36 -7.14 -9.06
N GLY A 737 -5.30 -6.72 -10.32
CA GLY A 737 -4.07 -6.78 -11.11
C GLY A 737 -4.17 -5.97 -12.40
N LEU A 738 -3.01 -5.59 -12.94
CA LEU A 738 -2.86 -4.86 -14.20
C LEU A 738 -1.88 -5.61 -15.10
N ALA A 739 -2.19 -5.70 -16.40
CA ALA A 739 -1.28 -6.22 -17.41
C ALA A 739 -1.53 -5.55 -18.77
N SER A 740 -0.63 -5.79 -19.71
CA SER A 740 -0.75 -5.43 -21.12
C SER A 740 -0.86 -6.69 -21.97
N LEU A 741 -1.75 -6.68 -22.97
CA LEU A 741 -1.86 -7.73 -23.98
C LEU A 741 -2.08 -7.06 -25.34
N ASP A 742 -1.15 -7.23 -26.27
CA ASP A 742 -1.20 -6.64 -27.62
C ASP A 742 -1.44 -5.11 -27.64
N GLY A 743 -0.91 -4.42 -26.62
CA GLY A 743 -1.09 -2.98 -26.42
C GLY A 743 -2.44 -2.58 -25.80
N ALA A 744 -3.36 -3.54 -25.63
CA ALA A 744 -4.57 -3.35 -24.85
C ALA A 744 -4.28 -3.49 -23.35
N ARG A 745 -5.02 -2.74 -22.54
CA ARG A 745 -4.95 -2.77 -21.08
C ARG A 745 -5.82 -3.89 -20.55
N VAL A 746 -5.24 -4.74 -19.71
CA VAL A 746 -5.90 -5.85 -19.04
C VAL A 746 -6.12 -5.46 -17.57
N LEU A 747 -7.37 -5.22 -17.20
CA LEU A 747 -7.79 -4.97 -15.82
C LEU A 747 -8.30 -6.27 -15.22
N LEU A 748 -7.55 -6.83 -14.27
CA LEU A 748 -7.89 -8.07 -13.59
C LEU A 748 -8.67 -7.74 -12.32
N THR A 749 -9.76 -8.46 -12.08
CA THR A 749 -10.53 -8.44 -10.82
C THR A 749 -10.61 -9.85 -10.28
N ARG A 750 -11.03 -10.03 -9.02
CA ARG A 750 -11.23 -11.38 -8.45
C ARG A 750 -12.23 -12.23 -9.24
N GLU A 751 -13.20 -11.60 -9.90
CA GLU A 751 -14.35 -12.26 -10.54
C GLU A 751 -14.29 -12.26 -12.08
N GLY A 752 -13.30 -11.62 -12.69
CA GLY A 752 -13.19 -11.58 -14.14
C GLY A 752 -12.12 -10.62 -14.66
N VAL A 753 -11.93 -10.66 -15.98
CA VAL A 753 -10.93 -9.89 -16.71
C VAL A 753 -11.61 -8.92 -17.67
N TYR A 754 -11.20 -7.66 -17.62
CA TYR A 754 -11.68 -6.60 -18.50
C TYR A 754 -10.57 -6.11 -19.43
N LEU A 755 -10.92 -5.85 -20.69
CA LEU A 755 -10.02 -5.27 -21.68
C LEU A 755 -10.46 -3.86 -22.06
N ILE A 756 -9.46 -3.00 -22.23
CA ILE A 756 -9.60 -1.66 -22.79
C ILE A 756 -8.58 -1.53 -23.93
N SER A 757 -9.07 -1.21 -25.13
CA SER A 757 -8.26 -0.97 -26.31
C SER A 757 -8.23 0.52 -26.65
N GLY A 758 -7.19 0.96 -27.36
CA GLY A 758 -6.96 2.37 -27.71
C GLY A 758 -5.63 2.89 -27.16
N TYR A 759 -5.22 4.07 -27.61
CA TYR A 759 -4.00 4.76 -27.18
C TYR A 759 -4.26 5.80 -26.07
N GLY A 760 -5.52 6.18 -25.88
CA GLY A 760 -5.97 7.15 -24.90
C GLY A 760 -5.90 8.58 -25.43
N PRO A 761 -6.44 9.54 -24.65
CA PRO A 761 -6.47 10.94 -25.05
C PRO A 761 -5.07 11.56 -25.10
N ALA A 762 -4.92 12.64 -25.88
CA ALA A 762 -3.72 13.48 -25.84
C ALA A 762 -3.57 14.19 -24.47
N ALA A 763 -2.43 14.87 -24.25
CA ALA A 763 -2.12 15.52 -22.96
C ALA A 763 -3.12 16.62 -22.56
N ASP A 764 -3.85 17.19 -23.53
CA ASP A 764 -4.95 18.16 -23.36
C ASP A 764 -6.31 17.50 -23.07
N GLY A 765 -6.38 16.16 -23.07
CA GLY A 765 -7.62 15.41 -22.90
C GLY A 765 -8.44 15.22 -24.18
N SER A 766 -7.98 15.72 -25.32
CA SER A 766 -8.68 15.55 -26.60
C SER A 766 -8.44 14.16 -27.20
N SER A 767 -9.27 13.80 -28.20
CA SER A 767 -9.11 12.59 -29.01
C SER A 767 -9.04 11.27 -28.22
N ASP A 768 -9.81 11.15 -27.13
CA ASP A 768 -9.92 9.89 -26.36
C ASP A 768 -10.51 8.77 -27.22
N ASP A 769 -9.69 7.77 -27.54
CA ASP A 769 -10.06 6.58 -28.32
C ASP A 769 -10.21 5.33 -27.44
N PHE A 770 -10.13 5.45 -26.11
CA PHE A 770 -10.28 4.29 -25.24
C PHE A 770 -11.68 3.69 -25.32
N SER A 771 -11.72 2.38 -25.59
CA SER A 771 -12.96 1.61 -25.51
C SER A 771 -13.51 1.60 -24.08
N PRO A 772 -14.82 1.43 -23.90
CA PRO A 772 -15.35 1.07 -22.58
C PRO A 772 -14.73 -0.26 -22.11
N PRO A 773 -14.60 -0.50 -20.79
CA PRO A 773 -14.13 -1.79 -20.27
C PRO A 773 -15.03 -2.93 -20.72
N THR A 774 -14.47 -3.90 -21.43
CA THR A 774 -15.21 -5.07 -21.94
C THR A 774 -14.82 -6.33 -21.17
N LEU A 775 -15.81 -7.05 -20.62
CA LEU A 775 -15.56 -8.32 -19.92
C LEU A 775 -15.20 -9.39 -20.95
N VAL A 776 -14.01 -9.99 -20.82
CA VAL A 776 -13.55 -11.08 -21.69
C VAL A 776 -13.55 -12.45 -21.04
N SER A 777 -13.45 -12.50 -19.71
CA SER A 777 -13.49 -13.75 -18.96
C SER A 777 -14.08 -13.56 -17.57
N THR A 778 -14.78 -14.57 -17.07
CA THR A 778 -15.29 -14.67 -15.69
C THR A 778 -14.31 -15.34 -14.74
N VAL A 779 -13.13 -15.71 -15.23
CA VAL A 779 -12.03 -16.23 -14.40
C VAL A 779 -11.14 -15.05 -14.04
N GLY A 780 -11.17 -14.63 -12.78
CA GLY A 780 -10.42 -13.49 -12.28
C GLY A 780 -9.06 -13.82 -11.68
N CYS A 781 -8.36 -12.79 -11.18
CA CYS A 781 -7.06 -12.88 -10.51
C CYS A 781 -7.20 -12.65 -9.00
N ILE A 782 -6.57 -13.51 -8.19
CA ILE A 782 -6.59 -13.40 -6.72
C ILE A 782 -5.32 -12.74 -6.14
N GLU A 783 -4.21 -12.74 -6.88
CA GLU A 783 -2.90 -12.31 -6.40
C GLU A 783 -2.17 -11.53 -7.51
N HIS A 784 -1.92 -10.25 -7.28
CA HIS A 784 -1.32 -9.35 -8.28
C HIS A 784 0.12 -9.74 -8.64
N ARG A 785 0.87 -10.28 -7.68
CA ARG A 785 2.27 -10.73 -7.87
C ARG A 785 2.39 -11.95 -8.80
N SER A 786 1.28 -12.62 -9.08
CA SER A 786 1.22 -13.74 -10.02
C SER A 786 1.10 -13.31 -11.48
N VAL A 787 0.84 -12.02 -11.74
CA VAL A 787 0.61 -11.50 -13.08
C VAL A 787 1.95 -11.33 -13.81
N VAL A 788 2.09 -12.03 -14.93
CA VAL A 788 3.30 -11.96 -15.76
C VAL A 788 2.94 -12.00 -17.24
N GLU A 789 3.55 -11.08 -17.98
CA GLU A 789 3.45 -11.00 -19.44
C GLU A 789 4.52 -11.88 -20.06
N MET A 790 4.14 -12.69 -21.05
CA MET A 790 5.04 -13.52 -21.83
C MET A 790 4.61 -13.49 -23.31
N PRO A 791 5.45 -13.96 -24.26
CA PRO A 791 5.10 -13.93 -25.68
C PRO A 791 3.82 -14.67 -26.07
N GLY A 792 3.32 -15.59 -25.23
CA GLY A 792 2.06 -16.32 -25.45
C GLY A 792 0.82 -15.68 -24.81
N GLY A 793 0.97 -14.55 -24.12
CA GLY A 793 -0.11 -13.84 -23.42
C GLY A 793 0.21 -13.53 -21.95
N VAL A 794 -0.82 -13.39 -21.12
CA VAL A 794 -0.69 -13.03 -19.70
C VAL A 794 -1.02 -14.22 -18.81
N MET A 795 -0.07 -14.67 -17.98
CA MET A 795 -0.32 -15.66 -16.94
C MET A 795 -0.69 -14.99 -15.62
N TYR A 796 -1.61 -15.58 -14.88
CA TYR A 796 -1.98 -15.14 -13.53
C TYR A 796 -2.62 -16.28 -12.71
N GLN A 797 -2.69 -16.10 -11.40
CA GLN A 797 -3.33 -17.03 -10.47
C GLN A 797 -4.82 -16.70 -10.33
N ALA A 798 -5.66 -17.63 -10.75
CA ALA A 798 -7.08 -17.65 -10.47
C ALA A 798 -7.39 -18.49 -9.21
N ALA A 799 -8.64 -18.45 -8.75
CA ALA A 799 -9.07 -19.21 -7.57
C ALA A 799 -8.86 -20.74 -7.69
N HIS A 800 -8.84 -21.28 -8.92
CA HIS A 800 -8.65 -22.71 -9.19
C HIS A 800 -7.25 -23.09 -9.66
N GLY A 801 -6.30 -22.14 -9.73
CA GLY A 801 -4.92 -22.38 -10.14
C GLY A 801 -4.37 -21.35 -11.12
N ILE A 802 -3.23 -21.64 -11.74
CA ILE A 802 -2.59 -20.75 -12.73
C ILE A 802 -3.28 -20.89 -14.09
N VAL A 803 -3.61 -19.76 -14.68
CA VAL A 803 -4.28 -19.66 -15.98
C VAL A 803 -3.50 -18.74 -16.93
N LEU A 804 -3.75 -18.88 -18.22
CA LEU A 804 -3.20 -18.07 -19.30
C LEU A 804 -4.32 -17.39 -20.07
N LEU A 805 -4.28 -16.07 -20.15
CA LEU A 805 -5.05 -15.27 -21.10
C LEU A 805 -4.25 -15.17 -22.41
N GLY A 806 -4.71 -15.85 -23.46
CA GLY A 806 -4.09 -15.82 -24.78
C GLY A 806 -4.49 -14.59 -25.60
N HIS A 807 -3.82 -14.38 -26.73
CA HIS A 807 -4.10 -13.31 -27.70
C HIS A 807 -5.53 -13.36 -28.28
N GLY A 808 -6.17 -14.54 -28.30
CA GLY A 808 -7.57 -14.71 -28.68
C GLY A 808 -8.57 -14.27 -27.60
N HIS A 809 -8.08 -13.73 -26.48
CA HIS A 809 -8.81 -13.44 -25.25
C HIS A 809 -9.45 -14.66 -24.59
N ASP A 810 -9.00 -15.86 -24.95
CA ASP A 810 -9.37 -17.11 -24.31
C ASP A 810 -8.55 -17.33 -23.03
N VAL A 811 -9.21 -17.78 -21.97
CA VAL A 811 -8.55 -18.15 -20.71
C VAL A 811 -8.42 -19.67 -20.64
N THR A 812 -7.19 -20.14 -20.62
CA THR A 812 -6.85 -21.58 -20.53
C THR A 812 -6.23 -21.90 -19.18
N SER A 813 -6.60 -23.04 -18.59
CA SER A 813 -6.03 -23.49 -17.33
C SER A 813 -4.78 -24.32 -17.59
N ILE A 814 -3.63 -23.85 -17.10
CA ILE A 814 -2.32 -24.46 -17.34
C ILE A 814 -1.64 -24.94 -16.05
N GLY A 815 -2.11 -24.48 -14.88
CA GLY A 815 -1.58 -24.86 -13.56
C GLY A 815 -2.06 -26.21 -13.02
N GLU A 816 -2.83 -26.97 -13.81
CA GLU A 816 -3.33 -28.30 -13.41
C GLU A 816 -2.19 -29.27 -13.07
N ASP A 817 -1.09 -29.20 -13.82
CA ASP A 817 0.07 -30.09 -13.67
C ASP A 817 0.89 -29.80 -12.40
N VAL A 818 0.66 -28.66 -11.73
CA VAL A 818 1.31 -28.24 -10.46
C VAL A 818 0.33 -28.12 -9.29
N ARG A 819 -0.86 -28.72 -9.40
CA ARG A 819 -1.93 -28.57 -8.41
C ARG A 819 -1.52 -28.98 -7.00
N ASP A 820 -0.76 -30.07 -6.83
CA ASP A 820 -0.37 -30.52 -5.49
C ASP A 820 0.65 -29.57 -4.85
N VAL A 821 1.57 -29.02 -5.67
CA VAL A 821 2.52 -28.00 -5.22
C VAL A 821 1.79 -26.73 -4.75
N LEU A 822 0.82 -26.25 -5.54
CA LEU A 822 0.00 -25.09 -5.20
C LEU A 822 -0.94 -25.35 -4.03
N ALA A 823 -1.38 -26.60 -3.80
CA ALA A 823 -2.20 -26.94 -2.63
C ALA A 823 -1.40 -26.83 -1.31
N VAL A 824 -0.10 -27.11 -1.34
CA VAL A 824 0.80 -26.96 -0.18
C VAL A 824 1.27 -25.51 -0.03
N ASN A 825 1.60 -24.86 -1.14
CA ASN A 825 2.10 -23.48 -1.20
C ASN A 825 1.18 -22.62 -2.08
N PRO A 826 0.01 -22.18 -1.56
CA PRO A 826 -1.00 -21.50 -2.37
C PRO A 826 -0.70 -20.02 -2.66
N VAL A 827 0.26 -19.41 -1.95
CA VAL A 827 0.55 -17.98 -2.08
C VAL A 827 1.65 -17.78 -3.11
N VAL A 828 1.35 -17.11 -4.22
CA VAL A 828 2.37 -16.68 -5.19
C VAL A 828 2.99 -15.37 -4.72
N THR A 829 4.31 -15.36 -4.51
CA THR A 829 5.03 -14.18 -4.01
C THR A 829 5.72 -13.38 -5.10
N SER A 830 6.00 -13.99 -6.27
CA SER A 830 6.46 -13.27 -7.47
C SER A 830 6.28 -14.12 -8.71
N ALA A 831 6.22 -13.48 -9.88
CA ALA A 831 6.21 -14.10 -11.20
C ALA A 831 7.19 -13.36 -12.13
N VAL A 832 8.13 -14.10 -12.71
CA VAL A 832 9.21 -13.51 -13.52
C VAL A 832 9.34 -14.24 -14.85
N HIS A 833 9.32 -13.48 -15.95
CA HIS A 833 9.62 -13.98 -17.28
C HIS A 833 11.13 -13.99 -17.52
N VAL A 834 11.68 -15.17 -17.81
CA VAL A 834 13.10 -15.41 -18.12
C VAL A 834 13.18 -15.77 -19.61
N ALA A 835 13.24 -14.73 -20.45
CA ALA A 835 13.14 -14.86 -21.91
C ALA A 835 14.24 -15.74 -22.51
N ASP A 836 15.49 -15.61 -22.06
CA ASP A 836 16.63 -16.38 -22.59
C ASP A 836 16.50 -17.90 -22.42
N ALA A 837 15.76 -18.32 -21.39
CA ALA A 837 15.52 -19.72 -21.06
C ALA A 837 14.13 -20.21 -21.51
N GLU A 838 13.33 -19.37 -22.16
CA GLU A 838 11.93 -19.65 -22.52
C GLU A 838 11.06 -20.08 -21.32
N GLN A 839 11.29 -19.44 -20.16
CA GLN A 839 10.68 -19.83 -18.89
C GLN A 839 9.89 -18.71 -18.22
N VAL A 840 8.86 -19.08 -17.49
CA VAL A 840 8.21 -18.26 -16.47
C VAL A 840 8.41 -18.94 -15.12
N ARG A 841 8.96 -18.21 -14.16
CA ARG A 841 9.26 -18.72 -12.81
C ARG A 841 8.37 -18.03 -11.80
N PHE A 842 7.66 -18.81 -10.98
CA PHE A 842 6.88 -18.28 -9.86
C PHE A 842 7.49 -18.74 -8.55
N THR A 843 7.69 -17.81 -7.63
CA THR A 843 8.00 -18.15 -6.25
C THR A 843 6.68 -18.36 -5.50
N VAL A 844 6.56 -19.48 -4.78
CA VAL A 844 5.35 -19.83 -4.05
C VAL A 844 5.67 -20.19 -2.60
N THR A 845 4.81 -19.80 -1.67
CA THR A 845 4.96 -20.06 -0.24
C THR A 845 3.66 -20.59 0.37
N ASN A 846 3.77 -21.19 1.56
CA ASN A 846 2.61 -21.37 2.41
C ASN A 846 2.17 -20.04 3.04
N VAL A 847 0.94 -20.01 3.58
CA VAL A 847 0.37 -18.79 4.20
C VAL A 847 1.23 -18.24 5.35
N ALA A 848 1.98 -19.11 6.04
CA ALA A 848 2.86 -18.72 7.14
C ALA A 848 4.28 -18.31 6.69
N GLU A 849 4.59 -18.38 5.40
CA GLU A 849 5.91 -18.09 4.81
C GLU A 849 7.07 -18.89 5.45
N THR A 850 6.80 -20.13 5.87
CA THR A 850 7.79 -21.05 6.46
C THR A 850 8.29 -22.10 5.48
N THR A 851 7.53 -22.36 4.41
CA THR A 851 7.91 -23.27 3.32
C THR A 851 7.67 -22.57 1.99
N GLY A 852 8.52 -22.85 1.02
CA GLY A 852 8.36 -22.30 -0.32
C GLY A 852 9.12 -23.09 -1.38
N GLN A 853 8.71 -22.91 -2.63
CA GLN A 853 9.27 -23.54 -3.81
C GLN A 853 9.25 -22.54 -4.97
N ILE A 854 10.03 -22.82 -6.02
CA ILE A 854 9.96 -22.06 -7.28
C ILE A 854 9.38 -22.98 -8.33
N ILE A 855 8.18 -22.72 -8.82
CA ILE A 855 7.61 -23.48 -9.94
C ILE A 855 8.03 -22.82 -11.25
N VAL A 856 8.42 -23.64 -12.23
CA VAL A 856 8.98 -23.18 -13.49
C VAL A 856 8.17 -23.76 -14.63
N TYR A 857 7.57 -22.87 -15.41
CA TYR A 857 6.87 -23.18 -16.65
C TYR A 857 7.79 -22.90 -17.82
N ASP A 858 8.14 -23.93 -18.57
CA ASP A 858 8.81 -23.79 -19.86
C ASP A 858 7.73 -23.69 -20.94
N TYR A 859 7.61 -22.52 -21.57
CA TYR A 859 6.57 -22.29 -22.58
C TYR A 859 6.96 -22.79 -23.98
N GLY A 860 8.23 -23.12 -24.23
CA GLY A 860 8.69 -23.75 -25.47
C GLY A 860 8.27 -25.23 -25.53
N HIS A 861 8.38 -25.93 -24.40
CA HIS A 861 7.97 -27.33 -24.25
C HIS A 861 6.57 -27.50 -23.65
N GLN A 862 5.97 -26.43 -23.11
CA GLN A 862 4.68 -26.43 -22.40
C GLN A 862 4.66 -27.40 -21.21
N VAL A 863 5.71 -27.36 -20.38
CA VAL A 863 5.86 -28.26 -19.23
C VAL A 863 6.14 -27.51 -17.93
N TRP A 864 5.79 -28.17 -16.82
CA TRP A 864 6.11 -27.71 -15.48
C TRP A 864 7.22 -28.53 -14.83
N THR A 865 8.06 -27.84 -14.08
CA THR A 865 9.03 -28.38 -13.12
C THR A 865 9.01 -27.52 -11.85
N PHE A 866 9.69 -27.94 -10.79
CA PHE A 866 9.81 -27.09 -9.60
C PHE A 866 11.18 -27.20 -8.95
N TRP A 867 11.62 -26.15 -8.27
CA TRP A 867 12.92 -26.02 -7.65
C TRP A 867 12.77 -25.81 -6.15
N THR A 868 13.78 -26.30 -5.43
CA THR A 868 13.91 -26.13 -3.99
C THR A 868 15.33 -25.65 -3.70
N PRO A 869 15.59 -24.33 -3.77
CA PRO A 869 16.86 -23.74 -3.37
C PRO A 869 17.11 -23.95 -1.86
N THR A 870 18.37 -24.10 -1.48
CA THR A 870 18.76 -24.45 -0.11
C THR A 870 19.88 -23.57 0.44
N LYS A 871 19.88 -23.40 1.77
CA LYS A 871 20.90 -22.72 2.57
C LYS A 871 21.25 -23.57 3.79
N ALA A 872 22.23 -23.13 4.58
CA ALA A 872 22.66 -23.86 5.79
C ALA A 872 21.51 -24.25 6.74
N ALA A 873 20.53 -23.36 6.91
CA ALA A 873 19.41 -23.54 7.83
C ALA A 873 18.21 -24.30 7.23
N GLY A 874 18.28 -24.76 5.99
CA GLY A 874 17.18 -25.45 5.30
C GLY A 874 16.84 -24.84 3.94
N PRO A 875 15.60 -24.98 3.44
CA PRO A 875 15.19 -24.40 2.16
C PRO A 875 15.20 -22.86 2.21
N ILE A 876 15.50 -22.23 1.09
CA ILE A 876 15.33 -20.79 0.88
C ILE A 876 13.84 -20.54 0.59
N VAL A 877 13.22 -19.62 1.33
CA VAL A 877 11.80 -19.26 1.15
C VAL A 877 11.75 -17.88 0.50
N ALA A 878 11.60 -17.87 -0.82
CA ALA A 878 11.60 -16.64 -1.61
C ALA A 878 10.25 -15.90 -1.49
N VAL A 879 10.32 -14.63 -1.09
CA VAL A 879 9.17 -13.70 -1.03
C VAL A 879 9.15 -12.70 -2.19
N ALA A 880 10.24 -12.60 -2.95
CA ALA A 880 10.31 -11.78 -4.14
C ALA A 880 11.37 -12.31 -5.12
N ALA A 881 11.24 -11.96 -6.40
CA ALA A 881 12.24 -12.26 -7.42
C ALA A 881 12.20 -11.24 -8.55
N CYS A 882 13.32 -11.06 -9.26
CA CYS A 882 13.38 -10.29 -10.50
C CYS A 882 14.53 -10.72 -11.39
N MET A 883 14.51 -10.27 -12.65
CA MET A 883 15.69 -10.28 -13.51
C MET A 883 16.46 -8.97 -13.34
N HIS A 884 17.78 -9.05 -13.22
CA HIS A 884 18.69 -7.90 -13.23
C HIS A 884 19.95 -8.25 -14.01
N ASN A 885 20.27 -7.46 -15.04
CA ASN A 885 21.44 -7.66 -15.90
C ASN A 885 21.58 -9.11 -16.42
N GLY A 886 20.47 -9.71 -16.88
CA GLY A 886 20.43 -11.07 -17.41
C GLY A 886 20.52 -12.19 -16.37
N THR A 887 20.56 -11.85 -15.08
CA THR A 887 20.64 -12.82 -13.97
C THR A 887 19.34 -12.82 -13.16
N TYR A 888 18.90 -14.00 -12.73
CA TYR A 888 17.71 -14.16 -11.88
C TYR A 888 18.09 -14.00 -10.40
N TYR A 889 17.37 -13.13 -9.69
CA TYR A 889 17.56 -12.90 -8.27
C TYR A 889 16.31 -13.27 -7.50
N ILE A 890 16.49 -13.76 -6.27
CA ILE A 890 15.42 -14.03 -5.31
C ILE A 890 15.76 -13.39 -3.96
N ALA A 891 14.75 -12.93 -3.23
CA ALA A 891 14.89 -12.37 -1.89
C ALA A 891 14.05 -13.15 -0.88
N GLU A 892 14.59 -13.33 0.33
CA GLU A 892 13.88 -13.88 1.47
C GLU A 892 13.30 -12.76 2.35
N ARG A 893 12.34 -13.10 3.21
CA ARG A 893 11.65 -12.16 4.09
C ARG A 893 12.60 -11.32 4.96
N ASP A 894 13.73 -11.89 5.35
CA ASP A 894 14.78 -11.23 6.16
C ASP A 894 15.70 -10.30 5.35
N SER A 895 15.32 -9.98 4.12
CA SER A 895 16.08 -9.14 3.17
C SER A 895 17.41 -9.74 2.71
N THR A 896 17.60 -11.04 2.90
CA THR A 896 18.70 -11.79 2.28
C THR A 896 18.39 -12.01 0.79
N VAL A 897 19.33 -11.61 -0.08
CA VAL A 897 19.18 -11.72 -1.53
C VAL A 897 20.15 -12.77 -2.08
N TRP A 898 19.66 -13.59 -3.00
CA TRP A 898 20.41 -14.63 -3.68
C TRP A 898 20.34 -14.41 -5.19
N ARG A 899 21.43 -14.72 -5.89
CA ARG A 899 21.49 -14.65 -7.35
C ARG A 899 21.73 -16.03 -7.94
N GLU A 900 21.10 -16.34 -9.07
CA GLU A 900 21.40 -17.53 -9.84
C GLU A 900 22.82 -17.42 -10.43
N ASP A 901 23.62 -18.48 -10.32
CA ASP A 901 24.95 -18.57 -10.91
C ASP A 901 24.93 -19.61 -12.03
N ALA A 902 24.94 -19.13 -13.28
CA ALA A 902 24.93 -19.99 -14.47
C ALA A 902 26.16 -20.90 -14.60
N THR A 903 27.22 -20.66 -13.82
CA THR A 903 28.45 -21.46 -13.85
C THR A 903 28.51 -22.56 -12.78
N SER A 904 27.60 -22.52 -11.81
CA SER A 904 27.56 -23.41 -10.66
C SER A 904 26.22 -24.13 -10.55
N TYR A 905 26.25 -25.33 -9.99
CA TYR A 905 25.09 -26.14 -9.62
C TYR A 905 25.12 -26.44 -8.11
N LEU A 906 25.73 -25.54 -7.34
CA LEU A 906 25.80 -25.55 -5.89
C LEU A 906 25.13 -24.29 -5.33
N ASP A 907 24.22 -24.47 -4.37
CA ASP A 907 23.69 -23.33 -3.62
C ASP A 907 24.75 -22.90 -2.58
N THR A 908 25.27 -21.69 -2.67
CA THR A 908 26.46 -21.23 -1.94
C THR A 908 26.14 -20.04 -1.03
N TRP A 909 26.57 -20.10 0.23
CA TRP A 909 26.41 -19.05 1.23
C TRP A 909 27.74 -18.74 1.95
N ALA A 910 27.71 -17.80 2.88
CA ALA A 910 28.89 -17.45 3.68
C ALA A 910 29.38 -18.67 4.50
N GLY A 911 30.51 -19.26 4.07
CA GLY A 911 31.16 -20.37 4.77
C GLY A 911 30.67 -21.78 4.39
N GLY A 912 29.88 -21.94 3.33
CA GLY A 912 29.48 -23.28 2.86
C GLY A 912 28.73 -23.30 1.54
N SER A 913 28.52 -24.51 1.02
CA SER A 913 27.68 -24.76 -0.15
C SER A 913 26.92 -26.08 -0.02
N ALA A 914 25.79 -26.19 -0.72
CA ALA A 914 24.95 -27.38 -0.80
C ALA A 914 24.84 -27.83 -2.25
N TYR A 915 24.90 -29.16 -2.44
CA TYR A 915 24.73 -29.77 -3.74
C TYR A 915 23.26 -29.76 -4.17
N VAL A 916 22.98 -29.20 -5.34
CA VAL A 916 21.63 -29.22 -5.89
C VAL A 916 21.30 -30.64 -6.33
N THR A 917 20.28 -31.23 -5.68
CA THR A 917 19.83 -32.60 -5.94
C THR A 917 18.77 -32.59 -7.03
N LEU A 918 19.06 -33.15 -8.21
CA LEU A 918 18.09 -33.42 -9.26
C LEU A 918 17.32 -34.70 -8.89
N GLN A 919 15.99 -34.65 -8.87
CA GLN A 919 15.16 -35.83 -8.61
C GLN A 919 13.99 -35.92 -9.59
N LEU A 920 13.90 -37.05 -10.28
CA LEU A 920 12.83 -37.36 -11.22
C LEU A 920 12.10 -38.64 -10.80
N THR A 921 10.76 -38.62 -10.81
CA THR A 921 9.95 -39.84 -10.64
C THR A 921 9.04 -40.02 -11.84
N THR A 922 9.13 -41.17 -12.52
CA THR A 922 8.29 -41.48 -13.67
C THR A 922 6.84 -41.76 -13.27
N ALA A 923 5.91 -41.57 -14.20
CA ALA A 923 4.58 -42.17 -14.13
C ALA A 923 4.64 -43.69 -13.88
N TRP A 924 3.54 -44.25 -13.39
CA TRP A 924 3.39 -45.70 -13.25
C TRP A 924 3.36 -46.34 -14.64
N LEU A 925 4.42 -47.05 -14.98
CA LEU A 925 4.48 -47.86 -16.18
C LEU A 925 3.51 -49.01 -15.99
N ALA A 926 2.33 -48.94 -16.62
CA ALA A 926 1.33 -50.00 -16.71
C ALA A 926 1.52 -50.84 -18.00
N ALA A 927 0.81 -51.95 -18.16
CA ALA A 927 0.89 -52.72 -19.41
C ALA A 927 0.05 -52.05 -20.52
N PRO A 928 0.45 -52.14 -21.81
CA PRO A 928 -0.29 -51.54 -22.93
C PRO A 928 -1.73 -52.05 -23.10
N ALA A 929 -2.05 -53.23 -22.56
CA ALA A 929 -3.37 -53.86 -22.63
C ALA A 929 -4.37 -53.38 -21.56
N GLY A 930 -4.03 -52.32 -20.81
CA GLY A 930 -4.89 -51.70 -19.80
C GLY A 930 -4.43 -51.93 -18.35
N ALA A 931 -4.88 -51.04 -17.46
CA ALA A 931 -4.63 -51.09 -16.03
C ALA A 931 -5.13 -52.42 -15.43
N GLY A 932 -4.30 -53.06 -14.59
CA GLY A 932 -4.66 -54.30 -13.89
C GLY A 932 -4.26 -55.61 -14.58
N THR A 933 -3.44 -55.60 -15.63
CA THR A 933 -2.82 -56.83 -16.17
C THR A 933 -1.41 -57.05 -15.60
N TRP A 934 -1.01 -58.31 -15.41
CA TRP A 934 0.36 -58.61 -14.94
C TRP A 934 1.37 -58.41 -16.07
N LYS A 935 2.52 -57.85 -15.73
CA LYS A 935 3.70 -57.81 -16.58
C LYS A 935 4.92 -58.36 -15.86
N ARG A 936 5.95 -58.63 -16.65
CA ARG A 936 7.27 -58.95 -16.15
C ARG A 936 8.26 -57.89 -16.64
N VAL A 937 8.74 -57.05 -15.74
CA VAL A 937 9.80 -56.06 -16.00
C VAL A 937 11.12 -56.65 -15.51
N ARG A 938 12.11 -56.75 -16.40
CA ARG A 938 13.39 -57.41 -16.08
C ARG A 938 14.45 -56.43 -15.61
N GLN A 939 14.60 -55.36 -16.35
CA GLN A 939 15.62 -54.36 -16.11
C GLN A 939 15.20 -52.98 -16.60
N VAL A 940 15.81 -51.98 -15.98
CA VAL A 940 15.66 -50.56 -16.25
C VAL A 940 17.05 -49.99 -16.51
N MET A 941 17.15 -49.12 -17.52
CA MET A 941 18.40 -48.45 -17.88
C MET A 941 18.08 -46.99 -18.23
N PRO A 942 18.43 -46.02 -17.37
CA PRO A 942 18.36 -44.62 -17.74
C PRO A 942 19.44 -44.28 -18.77
N LEU A 943 19.15 -43.29 -19.61
CA LEU A 943 20.04 -42.77 -20.64
C LEU A 943 20.64 -41.45 -20.14
N CYS A 944 21.68 -41.57 -19.31
CA CYS A 944 22.37 -40.42 -18.71
C CYS A 944 23.65 -40.06 -19.48
N GLU A 945 24.09 -38.82 -19.30
CA GLU A 945 25.39 -38.32 -19.71
C GLU A 945 26.09 -37.70 -18.49
N TYR A 946 27.32 -38.15 -18.22
CA TYR A 946 28.15 -37.65 -17.12
C TYR A 946 28.55 -36.20 -17.38
N ARG A 947 28.31 -35.31 -16.42
CA ARG A 947 28.71 -33.90 -16.48
C ARG A 947 29.73 -33.55 -15.40
N ASP A 948 29.54 -34.03 -14.18
CA ASP A 948 30.45 -33.80 -13.06
C ASP A 948 30.35 -34.92 -12.01
N ALA A 949 31.28 -34.95 -11.06
CA ALA A 949 31.34 -35.98 -10.02
C ALA A 949 30.07 -35.98 -9.16
N HIS A 950 29.43 -37.15 -9.06
CA HIS A 950 28.20 -37.32 -8.31
C HIS A 950 27.97 -38.78 -7.90
N ARG A 951 27.01 -38.98 -7.01
CA ARG A 951 26.46 -40.30 -6.65
C ARG A 951 25.06 -40.42 -7.22
N LEU A 952 24.82 -41.42 -8.06
CA LEU A 952 23.54 -41.68 -8.70
C LEU A 952 22.75 -42.75 -7.95
N THR A 953 21.47 -42.48 -7.66
CA THR A 953 20.55 -43.39 -6.99
C THR A 953 19.34 -43.68 -7.87
N ILE A 954 19.04 -44.96 -8.08
CA ILE A 954 17.85 -45.43 -8.80
C ILE A 954 16.97 -46.25 -7.84
N GLY A 955 15.78 -45.74 -7.56
CA GLY A 955 14.74 -46.40 -6.77
C GLY A 955 13.64 -47.00 -7.65
N ILE A 956 13.15 -48.19 -7.29
CA ILE A 956 12.06 -48.90 -7.99
C ILE A 956 10.87 -49.07 -7.05
N GLY A 957 9.71 -48.57 -7.47
CA GLY A 957 8.41 -48.76 -6.80
C GLY A 957 7.53 -49.76 -7.55
N HIS A 958 6.67 -50.50 -6.85
CA HIS A 958 5.82 -51.55 -7.41
C HIS A 958 4.35 -51.36 -7.05
N ASP A 959 3.45 -51.78 -7.96
CA ASP A 959 2.03 -52.07 -7.69
C ASP A 959 1.25 -50.95 -6.97
N TYR A 960 1.52 -49.70 -7.33
CA TYR A 960 0.88 -48.50 -6.76
C TYR A 960 1.16 -48.28 -5.26
N GLU A 961 2.21 -48.93 -4.73
CA GLU A 961 2.70 -48.72 -3.37
C GLU A 961 3.44 -47.38 -3.27
N ALA A 962 3.29 -46.69 -2.14
CA ALA A 962 3.92 -45.39 -1.91
C ALA A 962 5.45 -45.47 -1.71
N THR A 963 5.99 -46.64 -1.38
CA THR A 963 7.40 -46.85 -1.06
C THR A 963 8.21 -47.38 -2.24
N PHE A 964 9.51 -47.07 -2.28
CA PHE A 964 10.46 -47.66 -3.23
C PHE A 964 11.14 -48.87 -2.57
N GLY A 965 10.66 -50.07 -2.88
CA GLY A 965 11.10 -51.32 -2.23
C GLY A 965 12.49 -51.81 -2.66
N GLN A 966 13.04 -51.28 -3.77
CA GLN A 966 14.40 -51.55 -4.22
C GLN A 966 15.12 -50.23 -4.51
N SER A 967 16.38 -50.12 -4.08
CA SER A 967 17.26 -49.00 -4.41
C SER A 967 18.63 -49.52 -4.86
N SER A 968 19.26 -48.83 -5.80
CA SER A 968 20.61 -49.13 -6.28
C SER A 968 21.38 -47.83 -6.41
N VAL A 969 22.64 -47.83 -5.96
CA VAL A 969 23.48 -46.64 -5.83
C VAL A 969 24.78 -46.89 -6.56
N TRP A 970 25.24 -45.89 -7.31
CA TRP A 970 26.56 -45.86 -7.95
C TRP A 970 27.33 -44.64 -7.45
N ASP A 971 28.50 -44.87 -6.88
CA ASP A 971 29.44 -43.82 -6.50
C ASP A 971 30.20 -43.30 -7.73
N ASN A 972 30.79 -42.11 -7.62
CA ASN A 972 31.50 -41.49 -8.73
C ASN A 972 32.60 -42.41 -9.31
N ALA A 973 33.34 -43.09 -8.44
CA ALA A 973 34.40 -44.04 -8.82
C ALA A 973 33.89 -45.22 -9.68
N GLN A 974 32.61 -45.58 -9.57
CA GLN A 974 32.00 -46.62 -10.39
C GLN A 974 31.51 -46.05 -11.73
N LEU A 975 30.91 -44.86 -11.71
CA LEU A 975 30.37 -44.19 -12.91
C LEU A 975 31.45 -43.92 -13.95
N VAL A 976 32.62 -43.43 -13.52
CA VAL A 976 33.75 -43.13 -14.42
C VAL A 976 34.39 -44.36 -15.07
N THR A 977 34.06 -45.58 -14.60
CA THR A 977 34.57 -46.84 -15.19
C THR A 977 33.74 -47.34 -16.38
N PHE A 978 32.60 -46.70 -16.66
CA PHE A 978 31.77 -47.10 -17.80
C PHE A 978 32.49 -46.81 -19.12
N ALA A 979 32.60 -47.85 -19.97
CA ALA A 979 33.30 -47.76 -21.23
C ALA A 979 32.57 -46.79 -22.17
N ALA A 980 33.27 -45.72 -22.60
CA ALA A 980 32.79 -44.61 -23.45
C ALA A 980 32.04 -43.46 -22.73
N ALA A 981 32.70 -42.84 -21.75
CA ALA A 981 32.37 -41.48 -21.32
C ALA A 981 32.22 -40.55 -22.56
N PRO A 982 31.19 -39.69 -22.59
CA PRO A 982 30.39 -39.25 -21.45
C PRO A 982 29.11 -40.09 -21.20
N ARG A 983 28.93 -41.27 -21.81
CA ARG A 983 27.68 -42.05 -21.68
C ARG A 983 27.58 -42.80 -20.35
N GLU A 984 26.50 -42.57 -19.62
CA GLU A 984 26.16 -43.26 -18.37
C GLU A 984 24.87 -44.07 -18.52
N GLN A 985 25.01 -45.40 -18.50
CA GLN A 985 23.86 -46.30 -18.68
C GLN A 985 23.85 -47.40 -17.61
N PRO A 986 23.66 -47.05 -16.34
CA PRO A 986 23.61 -48.03 -15.25
C PRO A 986 22.39 -48.95 -15.42
N LYS A 987 22.63 -50.26 -15.51
CA LYS A 987 21.57 -51.25 -15.65
C LYS A 987 21.11 -51.76 -14.30
N VAL A 988 19.83 -51.57 -13.99
CA VAL A 988 19.22 -52.06 -12.74
C VAL A 988 18.34 -53.25 -13.07
N ARG A 989 18.69 -54.42 -12.52
CA ARG A 989 17.84 -55.61 -12.61
C ARG A 989 16.81 -55.58 -11.49
N LEU A 990 15.53 -55.73 -11.82
CA LEU A 990 14.47 -55.70 -10.83
C LEU A 990 14.45 -57.01 -10.04
N GLN A 991 14.39 -56.91 -8.71
CA GLN A 991 14.25 -58.06 -7.81
C GLN A 991 12.84 -58.66 -7.91
N ARG A 992 11.81 -57.81 -7.84
CA ARG A 992 10.41 -58.20 -8.08
C ARG A 992 10.04 -57.96 -9.54
N GLN A 993 10.30 -58.96 -10.39
CA GLN A 993 10.07 -58.80 -11.83
C GLN A 993 8.59 -58.87 -12.22
N LYS A 994 7.76 -59.62 -11.50
CA LYS A 994 6.33 -59.76 -11.79
C LYS A 994 5.53 -58.72 -10.99
N CYS A 995 4.88 -57.81 -11.69
CA CYS A 995 4.17 -56.65 -11.13
C CYS A 995 3.01 -56.21 -12.06
N GLN A 996 2.04 -55.49 -11.51
CA GLN A 996 1.00 -54.77 -12.24
C GLN A 996 1.53 -53.43 -12.77
N ALA A 997 2.32 -52.71 -11.96
CA ALA A 997 2.87 -51.39 -12.29
C ALA A 997 4.28 -51.21 -11.71
N VAL A 998 5.12 -50.43 -12.39
CA VAL A 998 6.46 -50.03 -11.92
C VAL A 998 6.61 -48.54 -12.10
N ARG A 999 7.21 -47.86 -11.12
CA ARG A 999 7.73 -46.50 -11.28
C ARG A 999 9.21 -46.46 -10.93
N VAL A 1000 9.93 -45.55 -11.53
CA VAL A 1000 11.37 -45.38 -11.33
C VAL A 1000 11.61 -43.99 -10.78
N ARG A 1001 12.39 -43.89 -9.70
CA ARG A 1001 12.94 -42.63 -9.19
C ARG A 1001 14.42 -42.58 -9.48
N ILE A 1002 14.89 -41.50 -10.06
CA ILE A 1002 16.30 -41.26 -10.37
C ILE A 1002 16.69 -39.97 -9.67
N ALA A 1003 17.74 -40.03 -8.85
CA ALA A 1003 18.23 -38.86 -8.13
C ALA A 1003 19.76 -38.87 -8.03
N ASP A 1004 20.38 -37.69 -7.98
CA ASP A 1004 21.79 -37.54 -7.62
C ASP A 1004 22.00 -36.93 -6.23
N THR A 1005 23.21 -37.12 -5.72
CA THR A 1005 23.70 -36.48 -4.49
C THR A 1005 25.20 -36.22 -4.64
N ALA A 1006 25.76 -35.33 -3.83
CA ALA A 1006 27.20 -35.13 -3.76
C ALA A 1006 27.93 -36.44 -3.44
N ASP A 1007 29.03 -36.71 -4.15
CA ASP A 1007 29.92 -37.82 -3.82
C ASP A 1007 30.77 -37.44 -2.60
N ALA A 1008 30.85 -38.34 -1.61
CA ALA A 1008 31.55 -38.06 -0.36
C ALA A 1008 33.08 -38.15 -0.48
N VAL A 1009 33.61 -38.73 -1.56
CA VAL A 1009 35.04 -39.01 -1.74
C VAL A 1009 35.65 -38.09 -2.79
N THR A 1010 34.94 -37.87 -3.90
CA THR A 1010 35.35 -36.98 -5.00
C THR A 1010 34.45 -35.75 -4.99
N PRO A 1011 34.93 -34.60 -4.47
CA PRO A 1011 34.15 -33.37 -4.50
C PRO A 1011 33.80 -32.96 -5.94
N PRO A 1012 32.58 -32.48 -6.19
CA PRO A 1012 32.20 -31.94 -7.49
C PRO A 1012 32.99 -30.65 -7.80
N THR A 1013 33.21 -30.37 -9.09
CA THR A 1013 33.82 -29.12 -9.54
C THR A 1013 32.78 -28.01 -9.69
N THR A 1014 31.70 -28.29 -10.41
CA THR A 1014 30.57 -27.37 -10.64
C THR A 1014 29.30 -27.87 -9.96
N GLY A 1015 29.16 -29.17 -9.70
CA GLY A 1015 27.98 -29.79 -9.11
C GLY A 1015 26.95 -30.30 -10.10
N GLU A 1016 27.19 -30.22 -11.41
CA GLU A 1016 26.18 -30.49 -12.44
C GLU A 1016 25.61 -31.91 -12.37
N GLY A 1017 26.44 -32.90 -12.02
CA GLY A 1017 26.03 -34.30 -11.90
C GLY A 1017 25.81 -34.94 -13.26
N TYR A 1018 24.55 -35.17 -13.64
CA TYR A 1018 24.19 -35.83 -14.90
C TYR A 1018 23.08 -35.07 -15.66
N SER A 1019 23.00 -35.29 -16.98
CA SER A 1019 21.83 -34.96 -17.80
C SER A 1019 21.14 -36.24 -18.30
N ILE A 1020 19.82 -36.24 -18.46
CA ILE A 1020 19.06 -37.45 -18.79
C ILE A 1020 18.04 -37.23 -19.91
N ALA A 1021 18.12 -38.03 -20.98
CA ALA A 1021 17.19 -37.95 -22.11
C ALA A 1021 15.93 -38.80 -21.91
N GLY A 1022 16.05 -39.89 -21.15
CA GLY A 1022 14.95 -40.83 -20.94
C GLY A 1022 15.37 -42.14 -20.30
N LEU A 1023 14.48 -43.12 -20.45
CA LEU A 1023 14.53 -44.41 -19.77
C LEU A 1023 14.26 -45.54 -20.77
N VAL A 1024 15.03 -46.62 -20.68
CA VAL A 1024 14.79 -47.87 -21.40
C VAL A 1024 14.34 -48.96 -20.43
N VAL A 1025 13.23 -49.62 -20.74
CA VAL A 1025 12.66 -50.70 -19.93
C VAL A 1025 12.50 -51.96 -20.76
N GLU A 1026 13.02 -53.09 -20.27
CA GLU A 1026 12.74 -54.41 -20.85
C GLU A 1026 11.54 -55.04 -20.15
N MET A 1027 10.43 -55.23 -20.89
CA MET A 1027 9.19 -55.75 -20.34
C MET A 1027 8.50 -56.79 -21.24
N GLY A 1028 7.79 -57.73 -20.61
CA GLY A 1028 6.89 -58.67 -21.29
C GLY A 1028 5.49 -58.67 -20.65
N VAL A 1029 4.43 -58.77 -21.46
CA VAL A 1029 3.02 -58.74 -21.00
C VAL A 1029 2.53 -60.16 -20.71
N CYS A 1030 1.98 -60.40 -19.52
CA CYS A 1030 1.36 -61.69 -19.17
C CYS A 1030 -0.12 -61.69 -19.59
N LYS A 1031 -0.64 -62.82 -20.06
CA LYS A 1031 -2.08 -62.97 -20.37
C LYS A 1031 -2.93 -63.02 -19.08
N GLY A 1032 -4.01 -62.24 -19.03
CA GLY A 1032 -5.04 -62.26 -17.98
C GLY A 1032 -4.98 -61.09 -16.99
N LEU A 1033 -6.13 -60.80 -16.37
CA LEU A 1033 -6.27 -59.81 -15.31
C LEU A 1033 -5.49 -60.20 -14.04
N ALA A 1034 -5.17 -59.20 -13.23
CA ALA A 1034 -4.50 -59.43 -11.97
C ALA A 1034 -5.38 -60.20 -11.00
N LYS A 1035 -4.86 -61.34 -10.53
CA LYS A 1035 -5.45 -62.10 -9.43
C LYS A 1035 -5.49 -61.23 -8.16
N VAL A 1036 -6.65 -60.67 -7.85
CA VAL A 1036 -6.92 -59.95 -6.60
C VAL A 1036 -7.00 -60.92 -5.41
N GLY A 1037 -6.87 -60.44 -4.17
CA GLY A 1037 -6.97 -61.26 -2.97
C GLY A 1037 -8.34 -61.96 -2.85
N GLU A 1038 -8.43 -63.06 -2.10
CA GLU A 1038 -9.67 -63.84 -1.98
C GLU A 1038 -10.85 -62.99 -1.45
N ALA A 1039 -10.58 -62.08 -0.51
CA ALA A 1039 -11.57 -61.12 0.00
C ALA A 1039 -12.09 -60.12 -1.06
N GLN A 1040 -11.40 -59.96 -2.19
CA GLN A 1040 -11.76 -59.06 -3.29
C GLN A 1040 -12.37 -59.80 -4.49
N ARG A 1041 -12.43 -61.13 -4.46
CA ARG A 1041 -13.10 -61.94 -5.48
C ARG A 1041 -14.54 -62.17 -5.03
N ARG A 1042 -15.49 -61.60 -5.77
CA ARG A 1042 -16.91 -61.97 -5.63
C ARG A 1042 -17.19 -63.27 -6.34
#